data_AF-A0A7T5JGL0-F1
#
_entry.id   AF-A0A7T5JGL0-F1
#
_cell.length_a   1.000
_cell.length_b   1.000
_cell.length_c   1.000
_cell.angle_alpha   90.00
_cell.angle_beta   90.00
_cell.angle_gamma   90.00
#
_symmetry.space_group_name_H-M   'P 1'
#
loop_
_entity.id
_entity.type
_entity.pdbx_description
1 polymer ?
#
loop_
_entity_poly.entity_id
_entity_poly.type
_entity_poly.pdbx_seq_one_letter_code
_entity_poly.pdbx_strand_id
1 'polypeptide(L)'
;MYQRLGDIYNKRYGQSPTALVDALNQKFPDAWQASKKGKPHSQKDLISDRTIRQFFNSTNQPRLSLVNLNYLCRLMLGRSYQDILDGTLSKERAEQARAYSPDFSGVMRTKEVRTDACIPSLEDWLPDYQNQVRRQHGFVRIPYMNKAKSLDSLYINAALSKDLRIRKKKTISQLLQEMEGKLESHYQILAAKDVLDESSKVMIWGRAGSGKTTLLKDLVCDSTFLTETIPVFISLAEYAKEIASGEGDLLIETIEKYMKRLLRKCTHTLSREAIEHYFVEGRFFIALDGLDEVPNQYVHQVEDKISHLAKTYPENHYVVTCRFGSDHSVPETFTEVEIADWSQAQIYGFVKKWFYESKEKEVARIFIQELESNAVISDVARNPLLLTLLCQLYEDGYEFPRDQAELIEDAVELYIRKWDSARRIRRDPDFEKKLSRQHRKDLFAEIAYISMIEDRPFWQRWDLEEETRHFIENIPGVTDATLEQDTMTILHALEAEHGLLVRVSKENYAFSHRSFQEFFAFLYIFSQYGQNTDAIQQFLEKYLLERRFKSVVIMLIDRQRDAESLLTFIHQKMQALVKKHPTVQEWLTWLEAVTREAEVPTAAWRACIATFDLETPMHFVANPAIDRIRAQRLAENLRSFNQKHNRITKTTPRIRLVSRLAVIYKLAMDRALGKTVDLEFLGKFDPIYQNFQAQLRNVFVDLIDLCDEAGLSELSDGLQVLLKDFPEETSSEQDWATWAKKLQKELQGHLNEGYGHPVTPEDEAAVDDYIYLAGLLTEAILGDARCPFSVRETLLESLFLPIPTEELVNENSSKV
;
A
#
# COMPACT_ATOMS: atom_id res chain seq x y z
N MET A 1 23.10 -39.39 -0.61
CA MET A 1 22.96 -38.47 -1.78
C MET A 1 24.26 -38.36 -2.57
N TYR A 2 25.38 -37.92 -1.96
CA TYR A 2 26.68 -37.79 -2.64
C TYR A 2 27.13 -39.06 -3.38
N GLN A 3 26.96 -40.24 -2.79
CA GLN A 3 27.20 -41.52 -3.48
C GLN A 3 26.37 -41.68 -4.76
N ARG A 4 25.07 -41.32 -4.75
CA ARG A 4 24.22 -41.38 -5.96
C ARG A 4 24.67 -40.40 -7.05
N LEU A 5 25.15 -39.21 -6.67
CA LEU A 5 25.75 -38.28 -7.62
C LEU A 5 27.01 -38.91 -8.24
N GLY A 6 27.85 -39.56 -7.43
CA GLY A 6 29.02 -40.31 -7.90
C GLY A 6 28.67 -41.45 -8.86
N ASP A 7 27.63 -42.23 -8.56
CA ASP A 7 27.17 -43.32 -9.42
C ASP A 7 26.65 -42.82 -10.78
N ILE A 8 25.90 -41.71 -10.78
CA ILE A 8 25.41 -41.08 -12.01
C ILE A 8 26.56 -40.46 -12.80
N TYR A 9 27.51 -39.83 -12.11
CA TYR A 9 28.72 -39.30 -12.71
C TYR A 9 29.53 -40.41 -13.43
N ASN A 10 29.73 -41.55 -12.78
CA ASN A 10 30.40 -42.71 -13.36
C ASN A 10 29.61 -43.30 -14.53
N LYS A 11 28.30 -43.51 -14.38
CA LYS A 11 27.47 -44.23 -15.35
C LYS A 11 27.10 -43.40 -16.58
N ARG A 12 26.81 -42.11 -16.41
CA ARG A 12 26.29 -41.23 -17.48
C ARG A 12 27.37 -40.37 -18.13
N TYR A 13 28.44 -40.05 -17.39
CA TYR A 13 29.50 -39.16 -17.86
C TYR A 13 30.88 -39.82 -17.87
N GLY A 14 30.98 -41.11 -17.50
CA GLY A 14 32.21 -41.90 -17.63
C GLY A 14 33.41 -41.35 -16.86
N GLN A 15 33.18 -40.66 -15.74
CA GLN A 15 34.20 -39.91 -14.98
C GLN A 15 34.88 -38.78 -15.75
N SER A 16 34.33 -38.34 -16.88
CA SER A 16 34.80 -37.17 -17.62
C SER A 16 34.18 -35.90 -17.03
N PRO A 17 34.97 -35.03 -16.36
CA PRO A 17 34.43 -33.81 -15.80
C PRO A 17 34.08 -32.82 -16.91
N THR A 18 34.82 -32.83 -18.02
CA THR A 18 34.56 -32.01 -19.20
C THR A 18 33.18 -32.30 -19.81
N ALA A 19 32.81 -33.57 -19.94
CA ALA A 19 31.48 -33.95 -20.44
C ALA A 19 30.34 -33.53 -19.49
N LEU A 20 30.61 -33.50 -18.18
CA LEU A 20 29.63 -33.03 -17.20
C LEU A 20 29.49 -31.51 -17.21
N VAL A 21 30.60 -30.78 -17.37
CA VAL A 21 30.62 -29.32 -17.52
C VAL A 21 29.81 -28.90 -18.76
N ASP A 22 30.02 -29.56 -19.90
CA ASP A 22 29.29 -29.26 -21.13
C ASP A 22 27.78 -29.46 -20.95
N ALA A 23 27.38 -30.55 -20.28
CA ALA A 23 25.98 -30.82 -19.98
C ALA A 23 25.36 -29.80 -19.01
N LEU A 24 26.14 -29.26 -18.07
CA LEU A 24 25.69 -28.20 -17.15
C LEU A 24 25.47 -26.88 -17.90
N ASN A 25 26.45 -26.48 -18.71
CA ASN A 25 26.38 -25.25 -19.51
C ASN A 25 25.22 -25.31 -20.51
N GLN A 26 24.96 -26.48 -21.12
CA GLN A 26 23.84 -26.68 -22.05
C GLN A 26 22.48 -26.64 -21.34
N LYS A 27 22.36 -27.20 -20.14
CA LYS A 27 21.07 -27.25 -19.41
C LYS A 27 20.71 -25.92 -18.74
N PHE A 28 21.70 -25.09 -18.40
CA PHE A 28 21.51 -23.82 -17.70
C PHE A 28 22.18 -22.65 -18.45
N PRO A 29 21.70 -22.30 -19.66
CA PRO A 29 22.35 -21.30 -20.51
C PRO A 29 22.33 -19.89 -19.90
N ASP A 30 21.25 -19.50 -19.23
CA ASP A 30 21.12 -18.17 -18.63
C ASP A 30 22.08 -17.95 -17.46
N ALA A 31 22.22 -18.97 -16.60
CA ALA A 31 23.17 -18.97 -15.49
C ALA A 31 24.62 -18.99 -16.00
N TRP A 32 24.88 -19.73 -17.08
CA TRP A 32 26.19 -19.74 -17.72
C TRP A 32 26.53 -18.38 -18.34
N GLN A 33 25.58 -17.71 -18.98
CA GLN A 33 25.78 -16.35 -19.50
C GLN A 33 25.98 -15.31 -18.39
N ALA A 34 25.24 -15.40 -17.28
CA ALA A 34 25.42 -14.54 -16.11
C ALA A 34 26.83 -14.68 -15.53
N SER A 35 27.37 -15.89 -15.47
CA SER A 35 28.74 -16.15 -14.97
C SER A 35 29.86 -15.48 -15.80
N LYS A 36 29.55 -14.99 -17.02
CA LYS A 36 30.48 -14.30 -17.92
C LYS A 36 30.44 -12.77 -17.83
N LYS A 37 29.43 -12.16 -17.21
CA LYS A 37 29.34 -10.68 -17.08
C LYS A 37 30.40 -10.18 -16.07
N GLY A 38 31.37 -9.39 -16.54
CA GLY A 38 32.25 -8.59 -15.68
C GLY A 38 33.77 -8.69 -15.89
N LYS A 39 34.32 -9.58 -16.73
CA LYS A 39 35.77 -9.61 -17.04
C LYS A 39 36.07 -10.05 -18.48
N PRO A 40 36.85 -9.30 -19.28
CA PRO A 40 37.17 -9.67 -20.65
C PRO A 40 38.25 -10.78 -20.64
N HIS A 41 37.98 -11.87 -21.37
CA HIS A 41 38.93 -12.93 -21.75
C HIS A 41 39.18 -14.08 -20.74
N SER A 42 38.12 -14.75 -20.28
CA SER A 42 38.24 -16.20 -19.99
C SER A 42 36.91 -16.93 -20.22
N GLN A 43 36.94 -18.07 -20.92
CA GLN A 43 35.86 -19.05 -20.94
C GLN A 43 35.73 -19.62 -19.52
N LYS A 44 34.87 -19.03 -18.69
CA LYS A 44 34.45 -19.67 -17.44
C LYS A 44 33.20 -20.49 -17.70
N ASP A 45 33.30 -21.75 -17.32
CA ASP A 45 32.19 -22.69 -17.23
C ASP A 45 31.39 -22.43 -15.95
N LEU A 46 30.11 -22.81 -15.95
CA LEU A 46 29.21 -22.67 -14.80
C LEU A 46 29.80 -23.32 -13.53
N ILE A 47 30.46 -24.47 -13.69
CA ILE A 47 31.29 -25.12 -12.67
C ILE A 47 32.59 -25.55 -13.35
N SER A 48 33.75 -25.22 -12.77
CA SER A 48 35.03 -25.57 -13.42
C SER A 48 35.32 -27.07 -13.37
N ASP A 49 35.99 -27.61 -14.41
CA ASP A 49 36.46 -29.00 -14.47
C ASP A 49 37.28 -29.38 -13.22
N ARG A 50 38.12 -28.45 -12.73
CA ARG A 50 38.89 -28.62 -11.49
C ARG A 50 37.99 -28.83 -10.26
N THR A 51 36.91 -28.06 -10.16
CA THR A 51 35.94 -28.16 -9.05
C THR A 51 35.18 -29.49 -9.10
N ILE A 52 34.79 -29.96 -10.28
CA ILE A 52 34.13 -31.27 -10.45
C ILE A 52 35.08 -32.41 -10.08
N ARG A 53 36.35 -32.35 -10.51
CA ARG A 53 37.38 -33.34 -10.11
C ARG A 53 37.59 -33.38 -8.60
N GLN A 54 37.69 -32.21 -7.96
CA GLN A 54 37.85 -32.12 -6.51
C GLN A 54 36.64 -32.69 -5.76
N PHE A 55 35.43 -32.45 -6.27
CA PHE A 55 34.20 -32.92 -5.65
C PHE A 55 34.02 -34.45 -5.72
N PHE A 56 34.31 -35.08 -6.85
CA PHE A 56 34.09 -36.52 -7.02
C PHE A 56 35.28 -37.42 -6.62
N ASN A 57 36.50 -36.86 -6.53
CA ASN A 57 37.71 -37.62 -6.17
C ASN A 57 38.18 -37.43 -4.72
N SER A 58 37.55 -36.58 -3.90
CA SER A 58 37.96 -36.41 -2.50
C SER A 58 37.43 -37.53 -1.60
N THR A 59 38.29 -38.07 -0.73
CA THR A 59 37.94 -39.12 0.23
C THR A 59 37.23 -38.62 1.50
N ASN A 60 37.23 -37.30 1.75
CA ASN A 60 36.44 -36.63 2.80
C ASN A 60 35.34 -35.75 2.18
N GLN A 61 34.28 -35.44 2.96
CA GLN A 61 33.12 -34.63 2.52
C GLN A 61 33.59 -33.36 1.77
N PRO A 62 33.36 -33.26 0.45
CA PRO A 62 33.92 -32.19 -0.35
C PRO A 62 33.18 -30.88 -0.11
N ARG A 63 33.93 -29.76 0.02
CA ARG A 63 33.38 -28.42 0.07
C ARG A 63 33.01 -27.96 -1.36
N LEU A 64 31.72 -27.89 -1.65
CA LEU A 64 31.17 -27.27 -2.85
C LEU A 64 30.16 -26.21 -2.41
N SER A 65 30.13 -25.06 -3.07
CA SER A 65 29.10 -24.05 -2.80
C SER A 65 27.71 -24.64 -3.03
N LEU A 66 26.75 -24.24 -2.21
CA LEU A 66 25.38 -24.75 -2.29
C LEU A 66 24.76 -24.51 -3.68
N VAL A 67 25.11 -23.38 -4.31
CA VAL A 67 24.74 -23.03 -5.69
C VAL A 67 25.21 -24.10 -6.68
N ASN A 68 26.49 -24.45 -6.65
CA ASN A 68 27.07 -25.45 -7.55
C ASN A 68 26.52 -26.85 -7.28
N LEU A 69 26.30 -27.17 -6.00
CA LEU A 69 25.69 -28.44 -5.59
C LEU A 69 24.24 -28.56 -6.08
N ASN A 70 23.49 -27.45 -6.05
CA ASN A 70 22.13 -27.37 -6.59
C ASN A 70 22.09 -27.61 -8.11
N TYR A 71 23.01 -27.03 -8.88
CA TYR A 71 23.11 -27.28 -10.32
C TYR A 71 23.41 -28.76 -10.62
N LEU A 72 24.33 -29.39 -9.88
CA LEU A 72 24.61 -30.82 -10.01
C LEU A 72 23.39 -31.68 -9.66
N CYS A 73 22.67 -31.36 -8.57
CA CYS A 73 21.46 -32.08 -8.17
C CYS A 73 20.34 -31.93 -9.21
N ARG A 74 20.10 -30.72 -9.73
CA ARG A 74 19.08 -30.47 -10.76
C ARG A 74 19.44 -31.12 -12.09
N LEU A 75 20.72 -31.20 -12.46
CA LEU A 75 21.14 -31.90 -13.68
C LEU A 75 20.99 -33.42 -13.54
N MET A 76 21.53 -34.00 -12.47
CA MET A 76 21.69 -35.45 -12.34
C MET A 76 20.50 -36.14 -11.68
N LEU A 77 19.84 -35.49 -10.72
CA LEU A 77 18.75 -36.05 -9.92
C LEU A 77 17.38 -35.41 -10.24
N GLY A 78 17.37 -34.35 -11.06
CA GLY A 78 16.14 -33.69 -11.50
C GLY A 78 15.41 -32.88 -10.41
N ARG A 79 16.04 -32.67 -9.25
CA ARG A 79 15.51 -31.92 -8.09
C ARG A 79 16.63 -31.10 -7.45
N SER A 80 16.32 -30.05 -6.71
CA SER A 80 17.34 -29.27 -5.98
C SER A 80 17.88 -30.04 -4.78
N TYR A 81 19.03 -29.63 -4.26
CA TYR A 81 19.63 -30.17 -3.04
C TYR A 81 18.70 -29.99 -1.83
N GLN A 82 18.02 -28.84 -1.72
CA GLN A 82 17.01 -28.59 -0.70
C GLN A 82 15.77 -29.48 -0.87
N ASP A 83 15.23 -29.67 -2.08
CA ASP A 83 14.11 -30.60 -2.30
C ASP A 83 14.46 -32.05 -1.89
N ILE A 84 15.72 -32.44 -2.08
CA ILE A 84 16.21 -33.76 -1.65
C ILE A 84 16.32 -33.79 -0.14
N LEU A 85 16.85 -32.76 0.51
CA LEU A 85 16.89 -32.68 1.97
C LEU A 85 15.49 -32.67 2.58
N ASP A 86 14.56 -31.88 2.06
CA ASP A 86 13.16 -31.82 2.51
C ASP A 86 12.41 -33.13 2.24
N GLY A 87 12.71 -33.80 1.12
CA GLY A 87 12.20 -35.14 0.81
C GLY A 87 12.78 -36.25 1.70
N THR A 88 14.03 -36.08 2.17
CA THR A 88 14.70 -37.04 3.06
C THR A 88 14.27 -36.80 4.50
N LEU A 89 14.16 -35.54 4.92
CA LEU A 89 13.60 -35.10 6.19
C LEU A 89 12.13 -35.50 6.29
N SER A 90 11.32 -35.38 5.23
CA SER A 90 9.93 -35.87 5.26
C SER A 90 9.82 -37.40 5.33
N LYS A 91 10.77 -38.15 4.75
CA LYS A 91 10.84 -39.62 4.92
C LYS A 91 11.35 -40.05 6.28
N GLU A 92 12.40 -39.42 6.80
CA GLU A 92 12.90 -39.61 8.16
C GLU A 92 11.86 -39.14 9.19
N ARG A 93 11.07 -38.11 8.90
CA ARG A 93 9.89 -37.67 9.69
C ARG A 93 8.73 -38.65 9.59
N ALA A 94 8.51 -39.31 8.45
CA ALA A 94 7.51 -40.36 8.31
C ALA A 94 7.94 -41.67 9.01
N GLU A 95 9.24 -41.98 9.02
CA GLU A 95 9.81 -43.11 9.77
C GLU A 95 9.91 -42.81 11.27
N GLN A 96 10.22 -41.56 11.67
CA GLN A 96 10.14 -41.10 13.05
C GLN A 96 8.69 -40.99 13.54
N ALA A 97 7.73 -40.59 12.70
CA ALA A 97 6.29 -40.64 13.03
C ALA A 97 5.75 -42.07 13.10
N ARG A 98 6.38 -43.05 12.43
CA ARG A 98 6.10 -44.48 12.61
C ARG A 98 6.78 -45.08 13.84
N ALA A 99 7.97 -44.58 14.21
CA ALA A 99 8.71 -44.99 15.40
C ALA A 99 8.19 -44.32 16.69
N TYR A 100 7.64 -43.11 16.59
CA TYR A 100 6.79 -42.42 17.57
C TYR A 100 5.32 -42.62 17.21
N SER A 101 4.89 -43.87 17.13
CA SER A 101 3.51 -44.20 17.50
C SER A 101 3.59 -44.71 18.93
N PRO A 102 3.37 -43.87 19.95
CA PRO A 102 3.23 -44.40 21.28
C PRO A 102 1.93 -45.21 21.25
N ASP A 103 2.03 -46.47 21.65
CA ASP A 103 0.88 -47.33 21.90
C ASP A 103 0.08 -46.70 23.06
N PHE A 104 -0.78 -45.75 22.73
CA PHE A 104 -1.68 -45.07 23.67
C PHE A 104 -3.01 -45.82 23.79
N SER A 105 -2.96 -47.16 23.72
CA SER A 105 -4.05 -48.02 24.22
C SER A 105 -4.28 -47.86 25.74
N GLY A 106 -3.44 -47.09 26.45
CA GLY A 106 -3.50 -46.88 27.90
C GLY A 106 -4.30 -45.67 28.43
N VAL A 107 -4.79 -44.75 27.60
CA VAL A 107 -5.60 -43.59 28.06
C VAL A 107 -6.97 -43.50 27.37
N MET A 108 -7.48 -44.63 26.87
CA MET A 108 -8.93 -44.82 26.74
C MET A 108 -9.43 -45.54 28.00
N ARG A 109 -9.29 -44.88 29.16
CA ARG A 109 -10.28 -45.12 30.21
C ARG A 109 -11.45 -44.23 29.85
N THR A 110 -12.47 -44.83 29.25
CA THR A 110 -13.86 -44.44 29.48
C THR A 110 -14.09 -44.41 30.99
N LYS A 111 -13.61 -43.35 31.66
CA LYS A 111 -14.19 -42.95 32.92
C LYS A 111 -15.57 -42.46 32.51
N GLU A 112 -16.57 -43.31 32.73
CA GLU A 112 -17.89 -42.82 33.07
C GLU A 112 -17.68 -41.61 33.99
N VAL A 113 -18.04 -40.42 33.49
CA VAL A 113 -18.05 -39.21 34.29
C VAL A 113 -18.88 -39.57 35.51
N ARG A 114 -18.26 -39.58 36.70
CA ARG A 114 -18.98 -39.78 37.95
C ARG A 114 -20.06 -38.71 38.01
N THR A 115 -21.31 -39.13 37.87
CA THR A 115 -22.52 -38.28 37.80
C THR A 115 -22.88 -37.60 39.12
N ASP A 116 -21.95 -37.55 40.09
CA ASP A 116 -22.16 -36.94 41.41
C ASP A 116 -21.51 -35.55 41.57
N ALA A 117 -20.82 -35.04 40.54
CA ALA A 117 -20.32 -33.66 40.55
C ALA A 117 -21.47 -32.71 40.14
N CYS A 118 -21.87 -31.83 41.06
CA CYS A 118 -22.80 -30.74 40.76
C CYS A 118 -22.12 -29.79 39.76
N ILE A 119 -22.41 -29.94 38.46
CA ILE A 119 -21.96 -29.02 37.41
C ILE A 119 -22.83 -27.76 37.54
N PRO A 120 -22.25 -26.58 37.81
CA PRO A 120 -23.04 -25.35 37.96
C PRO A 120 -23.82 -25.02 36.68
N SER A 121 -24.93 -24.30 36.77
CA SER A 121 -25.60 -23.80 35.56
C SER A 121 -24.75 -22.69 34.93
N LEU A 122 -24.72 -22.58 33.60
CA LEU A 122 -24.07 -21.45 32.92
C LEU A 122 -24.68 -20.12 33.37
N GLU A 123 -25.98 -20.08 33.64
CA GLU A 123 -26.70 -18.87 34.08
C GLU A 123 -26.15 -18.29 35.40
N ASP A 124 -25.57 -19.13 36.26
CA ASP A 124 -25.14 -18.73 37.61
C ASP A 124 -23.83 -17.92 37.60
N TRP A 125 -22.95 -18.17 36.62
CA TRP A 125 -21.57 -17.64 36.65
C TRP A 125 -21.12 -17.02 35.32
N LEU A 126 -21.70 -17.45 34.19
CA LEU A 126 -21.26 -17.01 32.86
C LEU A 126 -21.40 -15.49 32.66
N PRO A 127 -22.48 -14.81 33.08
CA PRO A 127 -22.59 -13.36 32.92
C PRO A 127 -21.49 -12.59 33.67
N ASP A 128 -21.17 -13.00 34.89
CA ASP A 128 -20.10 -12.41 35.69
C ASP A 128 -18.72 -12.66 35.06
N TYR A 129 -18.52 -13.87 34.53
CA TYR A 129 -17.30 -14.22 33.79
C TYR A 129 -17.15 -13.39 32.51
N GLN A 130 -18.19 -13.29 31.68
CA GLN A 130 -18.21 -12.49 30.46
C GLN A 130 -17.94 -11.00 30.75
N ASN A 131 -18.46 -10.47 31.86
CA ASN A 131 -18.14 -9.12 32.32
C ASN A 131 -16.65 -8.93 32.63
N GLN A 132 -15.95 -9.93 33.18
CA GLN A 132 -14.50 -9.86 33.40
C GLN A 132 -13.71 -9.97 32.10
N VAL A 133 -14.17 -10.81 31.17
CA VAL A 133 -13.60 -10.88 29.81
C VAL A 133 -13.70 -9.50 29.15
N ARG A 134 -14.87 -8.86 29.17
CA ARG A 134 -15.09 -7.50 28.65
C ARG A 134 -14.21 -6.46 29.36
N ARG A 135 -14.04 -6.53 30.67
CA ARG A 135 -13.12 -5.63 31.41
C ARG A 135 -11.66 -5.81 31.01
N GLN A 136 -11.23 -7.02 30.66
CA GLN A 136 -9.85 -7.29 30.25
C GLN A 136 -9.60 -6.92 28.78
N HIS A 137 -10.58 -7.16 27.90
CA HIS A 137 -10.38 -7.14 26.45
C HIS A 137 -11.17 -6.06 25.69
N GLY A 138 -12.17 -5.43 26.32
CA GLY A 138 -13.04 -4.40 25.72
C GLY A 138 -12.40 -3.02 25.55
N PHE A 139 -11.07 -2.94 25.53
CA PHE A 139 -10.34 -1.68 25.36
C PHE A 139 -9.21 -1.81 24.34
N VAL A 140 -8.99 -0.75 23.58
CA VAL A 140 -7.90 -0.61 22.60
C VAL A 140 -6.95 0.50 23.04
N ARG A 141 -5.65 0.23 22.93
CA ARG A 141 -4.59 1.19 23.19
C ARG A 141 -3.43 0.97 22.23
N ILE A 142 -3.01 2.02 21.53
CA ILE A 142 -1.75 2.05 20.77
C ILE A 142 -0.71 2.90 21.53
N PRO A 143 0.60 2.78 21.23
CA PRO A 143 1.67 3.48 21.96
C PRO A 143 1.52 5.01 22.05
N TYR A 144 0.85 5.64 21.09
CA TYR A 144 0.63 7.09 21.02
C TYR A 144 -0.63 7.54 21.79
N MET A 145 -1.45 6.61 22.29
CA MET A 145 -2.66 6.96 23.04
C MET A 145 -2.37 7.24 24.51
N ASN A 146 -2.79 8.43 24.95
CA ASN A 146 -2.75 8.84 26.36
C ASN A 146 -3.71 8.04 27.24
N LYS A 147 -4.85 7.60 26.70
CA LYS A 147 -5.86 6.77 27.37
C LYS A 147 -6.35 5.68 26.44
N ALA A 148 -6.69 4.52 27.00
CA ALA A 148 -7.36 3.48 26.22
C ALA A 148 -8.80 3.93 25.89
N LYS A 149 -9.29 3.60 24.70
CA LYS A 149 -10.68 3.84 24.29
C LYS A 149 -11.47 2.53 24.27
N SER A 150 -12.78 2.62 24.47
CA SER A 150 -13.68 1.47 24.53
C SER A 150 -13.81 0.84 23.14
N LEU A 151 -13.77 -0.49 23.08
CA LEU A 151 -13.93 -1.21 21.81
C LEU A 151 -15.36 -1.11 21.29
N ASP A 152 -16.36 -1.24 22.17
CA ASP A 152 -17.79 -1.24 21.81
C ASP A 152 -18.21 0.01 21.04
N SER A 153 -17.61 1.16 21.38
CA SER A 153 -17.95 2.44 20.79
C SER A 153 -17.17 2.75 19.50
N LEU A 154 -15.98 2.15 19.32
CA LEU A 154 -15.10 2.38 18.17
C LEU A 154 -15.15 1.29 17.10
N TYR A 155 -15.55 0.06 17.45
CA TYR A 155 -15.38 -1.09 16.57
C TYR A 155 -16.13 -0.94 15.24
N ILE A 156 -15.47 -1.31 14.15
CA ILE A 156 -16.03 -1.38 12.80
C ILE A 156 -15.97 -2.84 12.36
N ASN A 157 -17.11 -3.37 11.90
CA ASN A 157 -17.23 -4.75 11.48
C ASN A 157 -16.15 -5.10 10.44
N ALA A 158 -15.34 -6.09 10.79
CA ALA A 158 -14.33 -6.62 9.88
C ALA A 158 -14.99 -7.45 8.78
N ALA A 159 -14.39 -7.39 7.59
CA ALA A 159 -14.82 -8.13 6.43
C ALA A 159 -13.78 -9.22 6.12
N LEU A 160 -14.24 -10.44 5.83
CA LEU A 160 -13.40 -11.61 5.59
C LEU A 160 -13.56 -12.11 4.15
N SER A 161 -12.46 -12.58 3.57
CA SER A 161 -12.37 -13.19 2.24
C SER A 161 -12.02 -14.67 2.38
N LYS A 162 -12.75 -15.55 1.70
CA LYS A 162 -12.38 -16.98 1.58
C LYS A 162 -11.27 -17.21 0.55
N ASP A 163 -11.03 -16.22 -0.31
CA ASP A 163 -9.96 -16.21 -1.27
C ASP A 163 -8.66 -15.72 -0.63
N LEU A 164 -7.75 -16.65 -0.32
CA LEU A 164 -6.46 -16.35 0.28
C LEU A 164 -5.46 -15.89 -0.78
N ARG A 165 -5.04 -14.62 -0.73
CA ARG A 165 -4.00 -14.09 -1.63
C ARG A 165 -2.68 -14.82 -1.48
N ILE A 166 -2.33 -15.20 -0.25
CA ILE A 166 -1.01 -15.76 0.07
C ILE A 166 -0.77 -17.17 -0.50
N ARG A 167 -1.82 -17.98 -0.63
CA ARG A 167 -1.71 -19.35 -1.14
C ARG A 167 -1.57 -19.39 -2.67
N LYS A 168 -1.92 -18.31 -3.36
CA LYS A 168 -1.80 -18.20 -4.81
C LYS A 168 -0.33 -18.05 -5.19
N LYS A 169 0.19 -18.99 -5.98
CA LYS A 169 1.48 -18.79 -6.67
C LYS A 169 1.25 -17.78 -7.78
N LYS A 170 1.76 -16.56 -7.59
CA LYS A 170 1.71 -15.50 -8.59
C LYS A 170 3.12 -15.19 -9.07
N THR A 171 3.26 -14.96 -10.36
CA THR A 171 4.49 -14.38 -10.92
C THR A 171 4.50 -12.88 -10.66
N ILE A 172 5.68 -12.24 -10.70
CA ILE A 172 5.78 -10.77 -10.62
C ILE A 172 4.91 -10.11 -11.69
N SER A 173 4.87 -10.66 -12.91
CA SER A 173 4.03 -10.14 -14.00
C SER A 173 2.53 -10.14 -13.66
N GLN A 174 2.03 -11.20 -13.01
CA GLN A 174 0.63 -11.25 -12.57
C GLN A 174 0.35 -10.24 -11.45
N LEU A 175 1.29 -10.07 -10.52
CA LEU A 175 1.17 -9.08 -9.44
C LEU A 175 1.17 -7.64 -9.98
N LEU A 176 1.97 -7.35 -11.00
CA LEU A 176 1.98 -6.05 -11.67
C LEU A 176 0.64 -5.76 -12.36
N GLN A 177 0.06 -6.74 -13.06
CA GLN A 177 -1.25 -6.57 -13.70
C GLN A 177 -2.38 -6.32 -12.68
N GLU A 178 -2.31 -6.93 -11.49
CA GLU A 178 -3.23 -6.65 -10.39
C GLU A 178 -3.04 -5.24 -9.81
N MET A 179 -1.79 -4.80 -9.62
CA MET A 179 -1.50 -3.41 -9.19
C MET A 179 -2.00 -2.37 -10.18
N GLU A 180 -1.90 -2.66 -11.48
CA GLU A 180 -2.37 -1.78 -12.56
C GLU A 180 -3.90 -1.81 -12.75
N GLY A 181 -4.63 -2.62 -11.97
CA GLY A 181 -6.09 -2.76 -12.09
C GLY A 181 -6.54 -3.51 -13.36
N LYS A 182 -5.62 -4.16 -14.09
CA LYS A 182 -5.91 -4.92 -15.32
C LYS A 182 -6.49 -6.31 -15.03
N LEU A 183 -6.32 -6.80 -13.80
CA LEU A 183 -6.92 -8.01 -13.28
C LEU A 183 -7.90 -7.64 -12.16
N GLU A 184 -9.20 -7.70 -12.46
CA GLU A 184 -10.22 -7.63 -11.41
C GLU A 184 -10.14 -8.89 -10.56
N SER A 185 -9.81 -8.70 -9.29
CA SER A 185 -9.85 -9.78 -8.32
C SER A 185 -11.18 -9.69 -7.58
N HIS A 186 -12.16 -10.46 -8.06
CA HIS A 186 -13.44 -10.64 -7.36
C HIS A 186 -13.20 -11.50 -6.10
N TYR A 187 -12.93 -10.84 -4.98
CA TYR A 187 -12.92 -11.50 -3.68
C TYR A 187 -14.34 -11.55 -3.15
N GLN A 188 -14.82 -12.74 -2.75
CA GLN A 188 -16.06 -12.85 -2.01
C GLN A 188 -15.81 -12.34 -0.58
N ILE A 189 -16.34 -11.15 -0.28
CA ILE A 189 -16.21 -10.50 1.02
C ILE A 189 -17.48 -10.78 1.83
N LEU A 190 -17.31 -11.36 3.02
CA LEU A 190 -18.36 -11.73 3.96
C LEU A 190 -18.15 -11.01 5.30
N ALA A 191 -19.21 -10.84 6.10
CA ALA A 191 -19.01 -10.36 7.47
C ALA A 191 -18.31 -11.44 8.30
N ALA A 192 -17.49 -11.03 9.26
CA ALA A 192 -16.74 -11.99 10.08
C ALA A 192 -17.63 -12.98 10.83
N LYS A 193 -18.81 -12.55 11.27
CA LYS A 193 -19.78 -13.40 12.00
C LYS A 193 -20.38 -14.47 11.10
N ASP A 194 -20.77 -14.11 9.87
CA ASP A 194 -21.33 -15.06 8.90
C ASP A 194 -20.36 -16.22 8.64
N VAL A 195 -19.05 -15.94 8.55
CA VAL A 195 -18.02 -16.97 8.38
C VAL A 195 -17.90 -17.89 9.59
N LEU A 196 -18.05 -17.34 10.79
CA LEU A 196 -17.96 -18.10 12.04
C LEU A 196 -19.22 -18.92 12.32
N ASP A 197 -20.38 -18.50 11.80
CA ASP A 197 -21.62 -19.28 11.84
C ASP A 197 -21.55 -20.48 10.87
N GLU A 198 -20.84 -20.36 9.75
CA GLU A 198 -20.65 -21.45 8.78
C GLU A 198 -19.57 -22.47 9.22
N SER A 199 -18.54 -22.01 9.94
CA SER A 199 -17.37 -22.83 10.30
C SER A 199 -16.97 -22.62 11.77
N SER A 200 -17.01 -23.68 12.57
CA SER A 200 -16.57 -23.62 13.98
C SER A 200 -15.04 -23.55 14.15
N LYS A 201 -14.24 -23.87 13.13
CA LYS A 201 -12.77 -23.87 13.19
C LYS A 201 -12.23 -22.96 12.08
N VAL A 202 -11.71 -21.80 12.45
CA VAL A 202 -11.30 -20.76 11.50
C VAL A 202 -9.89 -20.27 11.78
N MET A 203 -9.09 -20.18 10.71
CA MET A 203 -7.77 -19.57 10.70
C MET A 203 -7.85 -18.23 9.96
N ILE A 204 -7.71 -17.12 10.67
CA ILE A 204 -7.81 -15.76 10.13
C ILE A 204 -6.41 -15.23 9.82
N TRP A 205 -6.14 -15.08 8.54
CA TRP A 205 -4.96 -14.46 7.99
C TRP A 205 -5.13 -12.96 7.79
N GLY A 206 -4.04 -12.20 7.82
CA GLY A 206 -4.11 -10.76 7.55
C GLY A 206 -2.77 -10.04 7.65
N ARG A 207 -2.68 -8.87 7.03
CA ARG A 207 -1.52 -7.98 7.17
C ARG A 207 -1.37 -7.49 8.61
N ALA A 208 -0.20 -7.00 8.97
CA ALA A 208 -0.08 -6.37 10.27
C ALA A 208 -0.87 -5.05 10.33
N GLY A 209 -1.45 -4.75 11.49
CA GLY A 209 -2.33 -3.60 11.66
C GLY A 209 -3.75 -3.76 11.11
N SER A 210 -4.05 -4.85 10.38
CA SER A 210 -5.38 -5.10 9.78
C SER A 210 -6.53 -5.30 10.77
N GLY A 211 -6.25 -5.40 12.07
CA GLY A 211 -7.26 -5.53 13.11
C GLY A 211 -7.60 -6.96 13.56
N LYS A 212 -6.79 -7.98 13.24
CA LYS A 212 -7.02 -9.38 13.67
C LYS A 212 -7.25 -9.53 15.18
N THR A 213 -6.32 -9.04 16.02
CA THR A 213 -6.46 -9.04 17.47
C THR A 213 -7.70 -8.27 17.93
N THR A 214 -8.01 -7.15 17.26
CA THR A 214 -9.20 -6.33 17.57
C THR A 214 -10.49 -7.06 17.25
N LEU A 215 -10.55 -7.79 16.13
CA LEU A 215 -11.64 -8.68 15.76
C LEU A 215 -11.83 -9.79 16.81
N LEU A 216 -10.76 -10.47 17.22
CA LEU A 216 -10.87 -11.49 18.28
C LEU A 216 -11.38 -10.90 19.59
N LYS A 217 -10.90 -9.71 19.97
CA LYS A 217 -11.36 -9.01 21.18
C LYS A 217 -12.83 -8.63 21.11
N ASP A 218 -13.30 -8.16 19.96
CA ASP A 218 -14.71 -7.84 19.73
C ASP A 218 -15.57 -9.10 19.88
N LEU A 219 -15.20 -10.19 19.19
CA LEU A 219 -15.90 -11.46 19.25
C LEU A 219 -16.01 -12.04 20.66
N VAL A 220 -14.93 -11.99 21.46
CA VAL A 220 -14.97 -12.49 22.86
C VAL A 220 -15.74 -11.56 23.82
N CYS A 221 -15.97 -10.30 23.45
CA CYS A 221 -16.71 -9.32 24.25
C CYS A 221 -18.18 -9.20 23.84
N ASP A 222 -18.54 -9.70 22.66
CA ASP A 222 -19.89 -9.61 22.10
C ASP A 222 -20.83 -10.65 22.71
N SER A 223 -21.66 -10.19 23.64
CA SER A 223 -22.67 -11.02 24.31
C SER A 223 -23.83 -11.43 23.38
N THR A 224 -24.00 -10.77 22.23
CA THR A 224 -25.04 -11.17 21.25
C THR A 224 -24.60 -12.35 20.40
N PHE A 225 -23.29 -12.48 20.15
CA PHE A 225 -22.69 -13.59 19.43
C PHE A 225 -22.45 -14.82 20.33
N LEU A 226 -22.21 -14.60 21.62
CA LEU A 226 -21.81 -15.64 22.58
C LEU A 226 -22.93 -16.05 23.55
N THR A 227 -24.16 -16.22 23.06
CA THR A 227 -25.26 -16.73 23.88
C THR A 227 -24.98 -18.16 24.33
N GLU A 228 -24.92 -18.39 25.65
CA GLU A 228 -24.56 -19.69 26.26
C GLU A 228 -23.17 -20.23 25.89
N THR A 229 -22.27 -19.36 25.43
CA THR A 229 -20.90 -19.73 25.04
C THR A 229 -19.89 -19.09 25.98
N ILE A 230 -18.86 -19.84 26.35
CA ILE A 230 -17.78 -19.45 27.26
C ILE A 230 -16.62 -18.88 26.42
N PRO A 231 -16.42 -17.54 26.40
CA PRO A 231 -15.30 -16.93 25.68
C PRO A 231 -13.98 -17.18 26.39
N VAL A 232 -12.96 -17.54 25.61
CA VAL A 232 -11.58 -17.67 26.06
C VAL A 232 -10.67 -16.95 25.07
N PHE A 233 -9.76 -16.12 25.57
CA PHE A 233 -8.77 -15.43 24.76
C PHE A 233 -7.37 -15.75 25.26
N ILE A 234 -6.56 -16.42 24.44
CA ILE A 234 -5.18 -16.81 24.74
C ILE A 234 -4.24 -16.14 23.74
N SER A 235 -3.22 -15.44 24.24
CA SER A 235 -2.08 -15.03 23.41
C SER A 235 -1.17 -16.23 23.20
N LEU A 236 -0.95 -16.62 21.94
CA LEU A 236 -0.09 -17.75 21.60
C LEU A 236 1.38 -17.48 21.94
N ALA A 237 1.82 -16.23 21.86
CA ALA A 237 3.14 -15.82 22.32
C ALA A 237 3.32 -15.98 23.85
N GLU A 238 2.28 -15.70 24.65
CA GLU A 238 2.32 -15.97 26.10
C GLU A 238 2.28 -17.46 26.40
N TYR A 239 1.45 -18.22 25.68
CA TYR A 239 1.38 -19.68 25.81
C TYR A 239 2.73 -20.35 25.49
N ALA A 240 3.43 -19.90 24.45
CA ALA A 240 4.76 -20.39 24.12
C ALA A 240 5.78 -20.16 25.25
N LYS A 241 5.62 -19.13 26.07
CA LYS A 241 6.45 -18.93 27.27
C LYS A 241 6.15 -19.96 28.35
N GLU A 242 4.89 -20.32 28.54
CA GLU A 242 4.51 -21.37 29.49
C GLU A 242 5.07 -22.73 29.06
N ILE A 243 5.08 -23.02 27.74
CA ILE A 243 5.77 -24.20 27.19
C ILE A 243 7.27 -24.11 27.51
N ALA A 244 7.90 -22.97 27.26
CA ALA A 244 9.33 -22.77 27.50
C ALA A 244 9.72 -22.95 28.98
N SER A 245 8.85 -22.57 29.92
CA SER A 245 9.06 -22.74 31.36
C SER A 245 8.67 -24.12 31.89
N GLY A 246 8.14 -25.01 31.04
CA GLY A 246 7.64 -26.34 31.44
C GLY A 246 6.29 -26.31 32.19
N GLU A 247 5.59 -25.17 32.20
CA GLU A 247 4.29 -25.00 32.86
C GLU A 247 3.09 -25.18 31.90
N GLY A 248 3.33 -25.21 30.58
CA GLY A 248 2.29 -25.18 29.54
C GLY A 248 2.21 -26.44 28.70
N ASP A 249 2.22 -27.63 29.31
CA ASP A 249 2.25 -28.88 28.54
C ASP A 249 0.94 -29.15 27.78
N LEU A 250 -0.22 -28.78 28.31
CA LEU A 250 -1.49 -28.93 27.58
C LEU A 250 -2.21 -27.59 27.44
N LEU A 251 -2.71 -27.29 26.24
CA LEU A 251 -3.43 -26.03 25.99
C LEU A 251 -4.70 -25.90 26.86
N ILE A 252 -5.35 -27.03 27.18
CA ILE A 252 -6.51 -27.04 28.09
C ILE A 252 -6.13 -26.55 29.51
N GLU A 253 -4.92 -26.84 29.99
CA GLU A 253 -4.46 -26.38 31.31
C GLU A 253 -4.23 -24.88 31.34
N THR A 254 -3.70 -24.31 30.26
CA THR A 254 -3.60 -22.86 30.08
C THR A 254 -4.99 -22.20 30.04
N ILE A 255 -5.96 -22.82 29.36
CA ILE A 255 -7.36 -22.35 29.36
C ILE A 255 -7.97 -22.40 30.75
N GLU A 256 -7.79 -23.51 31.48
CA GLU A 256 -8.25 -23.62 32.87
C GLU A 256 -7.64 -22.55 33.77
N LYS A 257 -6.32 -22.31 33.66
CA LYS A 257 -5.60 -21.27 34.41
C LYS A 257 -6.15 -19.89 34.07
N TYR A 258 -6.40 -19.62 32.80
CA TYR A 258 -7.03 -18.38 32.32
C TYR A 258 -8.41 -18.18 32.95
N MET A 259 -9.29 -19.20 32.89
CA MET A 259 -10.65 -19.14 33.45
C MET A 259 -10.62 -18.95 34.97
N LYS A 260 -9.86 -19.79 35.69
CA LYS A 260 -9.72 -19.73 37.15
C LYS A 260 -9.25 -18.35 37.60
N ARG A 261 -8.34 -17.70 36.86
CA ARG A 261 -7.88 -16.32 37.15
C ARG A 261 -9.01 -15.29 37.03
N LEU A 262 -9.91 -15.43 36.05
CA LEU A 262 -11.04 -14.53 35.87
C LEU A 262 -12.18 -14.80 36.85
N LEU A 263 -12.53 -16.07 37.06
CA LEU A 263 -13.59 -16.50 37.98
C LEU A 263 -13.28 -16.10 39.43
N ARG A 264 -12.00 -16.17 39.85
CA ARG A 264 -11.55 -15.66 41.16
C ARG A 264 -11.89 -14.19 41.39
N LYS A 265 -11.99 -13.37 40.34
CA LYS A 265 -12.38 -11.94 40.44
C LYS A 265 -13.88 -11.74 40.60
N CYS A 266 -14.70 -12.76 40.33
CA CYS A 266 -16.15 -12.75 40.47
C CYS A 266 -16.65 -13.71 41.55
N THR A 267 -15.79 -14.14 42.48
CA THR A 267 -16.15 -15.05 43.60
C THR A 267 -16.69 -16.43 43.19
N HIS A 268 -16.58 -16.80 41.91
CA HIS A 268 -16.97 -18.11 41.40
C HIS A 268 -15.77 -19.05 41.33
N THR A 269 -16.01 -20.36 41.42
CA THR A 269 -15.00 -21.40 41.20
C THR A 269 -15.59 -22.56 40.40
N LEU A 270 -14.90 -22.98 39.34
CA LEU A 270 -15.23 -24.19 38.60
C LEU A 270 -14.20 -25.27 38.90
N SER A 271 -14.69 -26.51 39.09
CA SER A 271 -13.82 -27.68 39.16
C SER A 271 -13.27 -28.03 37.77
N ARG A 272 -12.23 -28.86 37.72
CA ARG A 272 -11.69 -29.34 36.45
C ARG A 272 -12.73 -30.16 35.67
N GLU A 273 -13.49 -30.99 36.38
CA GLU A 273 -14.55 -31.83 35.81
C GLU A 273 -15.67 -30.99 35.17
N ALA A 274 -16.05 -29.86 35.79
CA ALA A 274 -17.03 -28.94 35.21
C ALA A 274 -16.51 -28.28 33.92
N ILE A 275 -15.24 -27.86 33.89
CA ILE A 275 -14.63 -27.28 32.69
C ILE A 275 -14.56 -28.32 31.57
N GLU A 276 -14.08 -29.53 31.87
CA GLU A 276 -14.04 -30.65 30.91
C GLU A 276 -15.43 -31.01 30.38
N HIS A 277 -16.46 -30.98 31.24
CA HIS A 277 -17.85 -31.20 30.82
C HIS A 277 -18.31 -30.16 29.78
N TYR A 278 -18.09 -28.85 30.02
CA TYR A 278 -18.46 -27.81 29.05
C TYR A 278 -17.65 -27.90 27.74
N PHE A 279 -16.42 -28.41 27.78
CA PHE A 279 -15.62 -28.70 26.57
C PHE A 279 -16.25 -29.82 25.74
N VAL A 280 -16.76 -30.88 26.39
CA VAL A 280 -17.47 -31.97 25.71
C VAL A 280 -18.79 -31.49 25.11
N GLU A 281 -19.51 -30.59 25.80
CA GLU A 281 -20.76 -30.01 25.30
C GLU A 281 -20.58 -28.98 24.17
N GLY A 282 -19.35 -28.61 23.81
CA GLY A 282 -19.10 -27.62 22.74
C GLY A 282 -19.37 -26.17 23.17
N ARG A 283 -19.37 -25.88 24.47
CA ARG A 283 -19.76 -24.56 25.01
C ARG A 283 -18.66 -23.51 24.95
N PHE A 284 -17.50 -23.79 24.34
CA PHE A 284 -16.39 -22.82 24.29
C PHE A 284 -16.26 -22.09 22.96
N PHE A 285 -15.93 -20.80 23.05
CA PHE A 285 -15.37 -20.01 21.96
C PHE A 285 -13.93 -19.64 22.31
N ILE A 286 -12.97 -20.23 21.59
CA ILE A 286 -11.55 -20.18 21.90
C ILE A 286 -10.83 -19.32 20.85
N ALA A 287 -10.56 -18.08 21.23
CA ALA A 287 -9.77 -17.13 20.45
C ALA A 287 -8.27 -17.29 20.80
N LEU A 288 -7.48 -17.69 19.81
CA LEU A 288 -6.05 -17.92 19.90
C LEU A 288 -5.32 -16.86 19.06
N ASP A 289 -4.72 -15.87 19.72
CA ASP A 289 -4.17 -14.69 19.05
C ASP A 289 -2.67 -14.79 18.77
N GLY A 290 -2.28 -14.51 17.53
CA GLY A 290 -0.91 -14.20 17.13
C GLY A 290 0.00 -15.42 16.98
N LEU A 291 -0.37 -16.39 16.14
CA LEU A 291 0.49 -17.56 15.87
C LEU A 291 1.86 -17.14 15.30
N ASP A 292 1.89 -16.08 14.50
CA ASP A 292 3.12 -15.49 13.95
C ASP A 292 4.05 -14.88 15.02
N GLU A 293 3.52 -14.60 16.21
CA GLU A 293 4.31 -14.03 17.32
C GLU A 293 5.01 -15.13 18.14
N VAL A 294 4.67 -16.40 17.92
CA VAL A 294 5.31 -17.57 18.55
C VAL A 294 6.77 -17.71 18.09
N PRO A 295 7.74 -17.93 19.00
CA PRO A 295 9.12 -18.18 18.60
C PRO A 295 9.26 -19.47 17.77
N ASN A 296 10.05 -19.43 16.68
CA ASN A 296 10.19 -20.54 15.72
C ASN A 296 10.42 -21.91 16.37
N GLN A 297 11.20 -21.98 17.45
CA GLN A 297 11.49 -23.23 18.16
C GLN A 297 10.27 -23.89 18.83
N TYR A 298 9.19 -23.13 19.09
CA TYR A 298 7.96 -23.62 19.74
C TYR A 298 6.74 -23.65 18.81
N VAL A 299 6.84 -23.07 17.60
CA VAL A 299 5.72 -22.96 16.65
C VAL A 299 5.06 -24.32 16.40
N HIS A 300 5.82 -25.34 16.02
CA HIS A 300 5.25 -26.66 15.74
C HIS A 300 4.60 -27.31 16.97
N GLN A 301 5.20 -27.12 18.15
CA GLN A 301 4.60 -27.61 19.40
C GLN A 301 3.27 -26.92 19.70
N VAL A 302 3.17 -25.62 19.43
CA VAL A 302 1.92 -24.86 19.58
C VAL A 302 0.88 -25.33 18.54
N GLU A 303 1.26 -25.47 17.27
CA GLU A 303 0.40 -25.99 16.20
C GLU A 303 -0.15 -27.40 16.52
N ASP A 304 0.71 -28.29 17.00
CA ASP A 304 0.35 -29.65 17.39
C ASP A 304 -0.62 -29.66 18.58
N LYS A 305 -0.38 -28.81 19.60
CA LYS A 305 -1.25 -28.71 20.78
C LYS A 305 -2.61 -28.09 20.45
N ILE A 306 -2.67 -27.11 19.54
CA ILE A 306 -3.93 -26.56 19.00
C ILE A 306 -4.69 -27.65 18.24
N SER A 307 -4.00 -28.35 17.33
CA SER A 307 -4.58 -29.45 16.54
C SER A 307 -5.10 -30.57 17.43
N HIS A 308 -4.37 -30.92 18.47
CA HIS A 308 -4.77 -31.93 19.44
C HIS A 308 -6.04 -31.50 20.17
N LEU A 309 -6.09 -30.28 20.72
CA LEU A 309 -7.28 -29.78 21.44
C LEU A 309 -8.52 -29.77 20.55
N ALA A 310 -8.40 -29.27 19.31
CA ALA A 310 -9.51 -29.18 18.35
C ALA A 310 -9.97 -30.54 17.79
N LYS A 311 -9.12 -31.57 17.86
CA LYS A 311 -9.47 -32.96 17.56
C LYS A 311 -10.14 -33.65 18.75
N THR A 312 -9.67 -33.38 19.96
CA THR A 312 -10.23 -33.96 21.19
C THR A 312 -11.62 -33.41 21.51
N TYR A 313 -11.86 -32.11 21.30
CA TYR A 313 -13.15 -31.47 21.58
C TYR A 313 -13.72 -30.73 20.35
N PRO A 314 -14.21 -31.47 19.34
CA PRO A 314 -14.51 -30.92 18.02
C PRO A 314 -15.70 -29.96 17.95
N GLU A 315 -16.62 -30.02 18.93
CA GLU A 315 -17.86 -29.22 18.96
C GLU A 315 -17.66 -27.77 19.41
N ASN A 316 -16.46 -27.40 19.88
CA ASN A 316 -16.17 -26.02 20.28
C ASN A 316 -15.76 -25.16 19.09
N HIS A 317 -15.86 -23.83 19.28
CA HIS A 317 -15.41 -22.86 18.29
C HIS A 317 -13.93 -22.50 18.54
N TYR A 318 -13.12 -22.56 17.49
CA TYR A 318 -11.69 -22.25 17.51
C TYR A 318 -11.40 -21.19 16.46
N VAL A 319 -10.90 -20.04 16.88
CA VAL A 319 -10.46 -18.98 15.98
C VAL A 319 -9.00 -18.68 16.25
N VAL A 320 -8.15 -18.97 15.27
CA VAL A 320 -6.70 -18.71 15.33
C VAL A 320 -6.39 -17.54 14.42
N THR A 321 -5.63 -16.55 14.89
CA THR A 321 -5.13 -15.47 14.03
C THR A 321 -3.66 -15.66 13.68
N CYS A 322 -3.32 -15.28 12.45
CA CYS A 322 -1.94 -15.26 12.02
C CYS A 322 -1.70 -14.19 10.95
N ARG A 323 -0.46 -13.71 10.85
CA ARG A 323 -0.04 -12.81 9.77
C ARG A 323 0.24 -13.56 8.48
N PHE A 324 0.10 -12.85 7.37
CA PHE A 324 0.69 -13.30 6.12
C PHE A 324 2.20 -13.42 6.26
N GLY A 325 2.77 -14.45 5.65
CA GLY A 325 4.22 -14.58 5.50
C GLY A 325 4.78 -15.80 6.21
N SER A 326 4.13 -16.26 7.27
CA SER A 326 4.60 -17.38 8.06
C SER A 326 4.39 -18.72 7.35
N ASP A 327 5.41 -19.56 7.34
CA ASP A 327 5.34 -20.94 6.83
C ASP A 327 4.65 -21.88 7.85
N HIS A 328 3.60 -21.39 8.53
CA HIS A 328 2.86 -22.15 9.53
C HIS A 328 1.95 -23.19 8.90
N SER A 329 1.84 -24.33 9.58
CA SER A 329 0.94 -25.40 9.17
C SER A 329 -0.48 -25.06 9.64
N VAL A 330 -1.43 -25.10 8.72
CA VAL A 330 -2.85 -24.98 9.09
C VAL A 330 -3.35 -26.37 9.44
N PRO A 331 -3.95 -26.57 10.63
CA PRO A 331 -4.54 -27.86 10.94
C PRO A 331 -5.62 -28.21 9.91
N GLU A 332 -5.65 -29.45 9.42
CA GLU A 332 -6.50 -29.89 8.30
C GLU A 332 -8.00 -29.59 8.47
N THR A 333 -8.47 -29.43 9.70
CA THR A 333 -9.88 -29.18 10.03
C THR A 333 -10.28 -27.70 10.03
N PHE A 334 -9.34 -26.77 9.81
CA PHE A 334 -9.59 -25.33 9.91
C PHE A 334 -9.92 -24.73 8.53
N THR A 335 -10.94 -23.88 8.50
CA THR A 335 -11.26 -23.04 7.35
C THR A 335 -10.34 -21.83 7.36
N GLU A 336 -9.58 -21.63 6.28
CA GLU A 336 -8.72 -20.46 6.14
C GLU A 336 -9.49 -19.29 5.53
N VAL A 337 -9.38 -18.11 6.14
CA VAL A 337 -9.94 -16.85 5.64
C VAL A 337 -8.94 -15.71 5.80
N GLU A 338 -9.12 -14.65 5.02
CA GLU A 338 -8.27 -13.47 5.00
C GLU A 338 -9.09 -12.24 5.40
N ILE A 339 -8.59 -11.44 6.35
CA ILE A 339 -9.21 -10.15 6.67
C ILE A 339 -8.94 -9.14 5.54
N ALA A 340 -10.00 -8.53 5.04
CA ALA A 340 -9.94 -7.55 3.97
C ALA A 340 -9.50 -6.17 4.48
N ASP A 341 -8.90 -5.38 3.59
CA ASP A 341 -8.60 -3.96 3.84
C ASP A 341 -9.91 -3.16 4.00
N TRP A 342 -9.84 -2.04 4.71
CA TRP A 342 -11.03 -1.22 4.93
C TRP A 342 -11.48 -0.50 3.66
N SER A 343 -12.80 -0.55 3.44
CA SER A 343 -13.49 0.31 2.48
C SER A 343 -13.56 1.75 2.97
N GLN A 344 -13.81 2.69 2.06
CA GLN A 344 -13.98 4.11 2.40
C GLN A 344 -15.10 4.33 3.43
N ALA A 345 -16.19 3.58 3.33
CA ALA A 345 -17.29 3.64 4.28
C ALA A 345 -16.88 3.22 5.70
N GLN A 346 -16.01 2.20 5.83
CA GLN A 346 -15.47 1.76 7.12
C GLN A 346 -14.52 2.80 7.71
N ILE A 347 -13.65 3.41 6.90
CA ILE A 347 -12.77 4.52 7.31
C ILE A 347 -13.60 5.67 7.87
N TYR A 348 -14.61 6.13 7.13
CA TYR A 348 -15.47 7.24 7.56
C TYR A 348 -16.29 6.89 8.79
N GLY A 349 -16.76 5.65 8.89
CA GLY A 349 -17.45 5.14 10.08
C GLY A 349 -16.56 5.20 11.32
N PHE A 350 -15.31 4.78 11.19
CA PHE A 350 -14.34 4.81 12.29
C PHE A 350 -14.01 6.25 12.72
N VAL A 351 -13.70 7.13 11.77
CA VAL A 351 -13.39 8.55 12.04
C VAL A 351 -14.56 9.21 12.77
N LYS A 352 -15.80 9.00 12.30
CA LYS A 352 -16.99 9.52 12.97
C LYS A 352 -17.10 9.01 14.40
N LYS A 353 -16.96 7.68 14.62
CA LYS A 353 -17.00 7.11 15.98
C LYS A 353 -15.93 7.72 16.88
N TRP A 354 -14.70 7.83 16.39
CA TRP A 354 -13.55 8.36 17.12
C TRP A 354 -13.79 9.78 17.67
N PHE A 355 -14.20 10.71 16.80
CA PHE A 355 -14.36 12.11 17.18
C PHE A 355 -15.75 12.42 17.78
N TYR A 356 -16.78 11.62 17.48
CA TYR A 356 -18.10 11.82 18.06
C TYR A 356 -18.16 11.40 19.53
N GLU A 357 -17.33 10.44 19.95
CA GLU A 357 -17.10 10.16 21.38
C GLU A 357 -16.65 11.41 22.15
N SER A 358 -15.78 12.22 21.53
CA SER A 358 -15.30 13.49 22.09
C SER A 358 -16.27 14.67 21.86
N LYS A 359 -17.43 14.44 21.23
CA LYS A 359 -18.43 15.44 20.80
C LYS A 359 -17.91 16.45 19.76
N GLU A 360 -16.88 16.08 18.99
CA GLU A 360 -16.20 16.96 18.03
C GLU A 360 -16.63 16.64 16.60
N LYS A 361 -17.92 16.86 16.30
CA LYS A 361 -18.48 16.50 14.99
C LYS A 361 -17.85 17.24 13.82
N GLU A 362 -17.49 18.50 14.05
CA GLU A 362 -16.89 19.36 13.03
C GLU A 362 -15.46 18.93 12.71
N VAL A 363 -14.69 18.51 13.72
CA VAL A 363 -13.34 17.94 13.55
C VAL A 363 -13.39 16.70 12.67
N ALA A 364 -14.36 15.80 12.90
CA ALA A 364 -14.54 14.62 12.04
C ALA A 364 -14.81 15.01 10.57
N ARG A 365 -15.57 16.08 10.33
CA ARG A 365 -15.88 16.57 8.98
C ARG A 365 -14.62 17.10 8.30
N ILE A 366 -13.83 17.92 9.01
CA ILE A 366 -12.59 18.51 8.50
C ILE A 366 -11.56 17.40 8.22
N PHE A 367 -11.37 16.45 9.15
CA PHE A 367 -10.48 15.30 8.97
C PHE A 367 -10.81 14.51 7.71
N ILE A 368 -12.10 14.22 7.47
CA ILE A 368 -12.52 13.50 6.26
C ILE A 368 -12.22 14.32 4.99
N GLN A 369 -12.47 15.63 5.02
CA GLN A 369 -12.16 16.50 3.88
C GLN A 369 -10.65 16.55 3.59
N GLU A 370 -9.82 16.63 4.63
CA GLU A 370 -8.36 16.58 4.47
C GLU A 370 -7.89 15.23 3.93
N LEU A 371 -8.45 14.12 4.42
CA LEU A 371 -8.15 12.76 3.94
C LEU A 371 -8.52 12.59 2.46
N GLU A 372 -9.68 13.11 2.03
CA GLU A 372 -10.10 13.11 0.62
C GLU A 372 -9.19 13.96 -0.27
N SER A 373 -8.65 15.06 0.26
CA SER A 373 -7.76 15.95 -0.47
C SER A 373 -6.34 15.40 -0.63
N ASN A 374 -5.93 14.45 0.20
CA ASN A 374 -4.57 13.91 0.21
C ASN A 374 -4.55 12.40 -0.05
N ALA A 375 -4.24 12.03 -1.30
CA ALA A 375 -4.21 10.64 -1.75
C ALA A 375 -3.22 9.75 -0.96
N VAL A 376 -2.09 10.30 -0.50
CA VAL A 376 -1.08 9.58 0.29
C VAL A 376 -1.66 9.22 1.66
N ILE A 377 -2.27 10.19 2.34
CA ILE A 377 -2.92 9.98 3.64
C ILE A 377 -4.10 9.02 3.50
N SER A 378 -4.88 9.14 2.42
CA SER A 378 -6.00 8.24 2.15
C SER A 378 -5.58 6.78 1.94
N ASP A 379 -4.44 6.50 1.31
CA ASP A 379 -3.95 5.12 1.16
C ASP A 379 -3.49 4.54 2.51
N VAL A 380 -2.74 5.34 3.28
CA VAL A 380 -2.29 5.01 4.64
C VAL A 380 -3.49 4.70 5.56
N ALA A 381 -4.58 5.46 5.44
CA ALA A 381 -5.80 5.31 6.23
C ALA A 381 -6.57 4.00 6.01
N ARG A 382 -6.28 3.23 4.95
CA ARG A 382 -6.89 1.91 4.72
C ARG A 382 -6.47 0.87 5.76
N ASN A 383 -5.32 1.07 6.41
CA ASN A 383 -4.86 0.23 7.51
C ASN A 383 -5.42 0.75 8.84
N PRO A 384 -6.22 -0.03 9.59
CA PRO A 384 -6.85 0.41 10.83
C PRO A 384 -5.87 0.94 11.88
N LEU A 385 -4.67 0.34 11.96
CA LEU A 385 -3.63 0.79 12.89
C LEU A 385 -3.13 2.19 12.54
N LEU A 386 -2.92 2.45 11.25
CA LEU A 386 -2.43 3.73 10.77
C LEU A 386 -3.51 4.79 10.86
N LEU A 387 -4.77 4.46 10.53
CA LEU A 387 -5.88 5.38 10.75
C LEU A 387 -6.05 5.74 12.23
N THR A 388 -5.85 4.79 13.15
CA THR A 388 -5.86 5.08 14.59
C THR A 388 -4.74 6.05 14.98
N LEU A 389 -3.53 5.89 14.41
CA LEU A 389 -2.44 6.84 14.59
C LEU A 389 -2.81 8.22 14.06
N LEU A 390 -3.34 8.31 12.84
CA LEU A 390 -3.79 9.57 12.23
C LEU A 390 -4.84 10.28 13.11
N CYS A 391 -5.83 9.54 13.61
CA CYS A 391 -6.85 10.11 14.49
C CYS A 391 -6.26 10.61 15.82
N GLN A 392 -5.30 9.88 16.39
CA GLN A 392 -4.61 10.28 17.62
C GLN A 392 -3.76 11.53 17.42
N LEU A 393 -2.95 11.60 16.35
CA LEU A 393 -2.12 12.77 16.02
C LEU A 393 -2.99 14.01 15.78
N TYR A 394 -4.12 13.84 15.09
CA TYR A 394 -5.06 14.92 14.84
C TYR A 394 -5.77 15.39 16.13
N GLU A 395 -6.09 14.48 17.05
CA GLU A 395 -6.65 14.83 18.38
C GLU A 395 -5.64 15.64 19.24
N ASP A 396 -4.33 15.41 19.05
CA ASP A 396 -3.27 16.12 19.77
C ASP A 396 -2.89 17.49 19.15
N GLY A 397 -3.17 17.73 17.86
CA GLY A 397 -2.67 18.89 17.09
C GLY A 397 -3.65 19.64 16.16
N TYR A 398 -4.89 19.17 16.00
CA TYR A 398 -5.97 19.71 15.15
C TYR A 398 -5.72 19.84 13.64
N GLU A 399 -4.55 19.46 13.10
CA GLU A 399 -4.27 19.45 11.65
C GLU A 399 -3.30 18.30 11.30
N PHE A 400 -3.34 17.79 10.06
CA PHE A 400 -2.26 16.90 9.59
C PHE A 400 -0.96 17.69 9.40
N PRO A 401 0.21 17.08 9.69
CA PRO A 401 1.49 17.69 9.35
C PRO A 401 1.55 18.07 7.87
N ARG A 402 2.03 19.28 7.57
CA ARG A 402 2.27 19.72 6.18
C ARG A 402 3.40 18.91 5.54
N ASP A 403 4.39 18.54 6.35
CA ASP A 403 5.45 17.62 5.94
C ASP A 403 4.89 16.18 5.90
N GLN A 404 4.63 15.69 4.69
CA GLN A 404 4.18 14.31 4.49
C GLN A 404 5.21 13.28 4.98
N ALA A 405 6.51 13.63 4.95
CA ALA A 405 7.55 12.77 5.47
C ALA A 405 7.43 12.60 6.99
N GLU A 406 7.05 13.65 7.73
CA GLU A 406 6.85 13.58 9.19
C GLU A 406 5.74 12.60 9.56
N LEU A 407 4.60 12.66 8.85
CA LEU A 407 3.48 11.75 9.08
C LEU A 407 3.84 10.29 8.81
N ILE A 408 4.57 10.03 7.72
CA ILE A 408 5.01 8.68 7.36
C ILE A 408 6.12 8.22 8.33
N GLU A 409 6.99 9.12 8.78
CA GLU A 409 8.02 8.85 9.78
C GLU A 409 7.40 8.38 11.10
N ASP A 410 6.33 9.02 11.56
CA ASP A 410 5.57 8.59 12.74
C ASP A 410 4.93 7.21 12.57
N ALA A 411 4.38 6.92 11.39
CA ALA A 411 3.83 5.61 11.06
C ALA A 411 4.92 4.52 11.04
N VAL A 412 6.08 4.81 10.47
CA VAL A 412 7.24 3.92 10.45
C VAL A 412 7.76 3.68 11.88
N GLU A 413 7.88 4.74 12.67
CA GLU A 413 8.33 4.66 14.07
C GLU A 413 7.34 3.86 14.93
N LEU A 414 6.01 3.97 14.68
CA LEU A 414 5.01 3.11 15.32
C LEU A 414 5.27 1.62 15.04
N TYR A 415 5.56 1.26 13.80
CA TYR A 415 5.87 -0.13 13.42
C TYR A 415 7.17 -0.62 14.06
N ILE A 416 8.23 0.20 14.06
CA ILE A 416 9.52 -0.12 14.69
C ILE A 416 9.40 -0.24 16.21
N ARG A 417 8.61 0.62 16.87
CA ARG A 417 8.38 0.53 18.33
C ARG A 417 7.60 -0.71 18.72
N LYS A 418 6.57 -1.05 17.95
CA LYS A 418 5.87 -2.33 18.14
C LYS A 418 6.84 -3.50 18.02
N TRP A 419 7.78 -3.45 17.07
CA TRP A 419 8.78 -4.48 16.88
C TRP A 419 9.66 -4.69 18.10
N ASP A 420 10.15 -3.60 18.70
CA ASP A 420 10.92 -3.71 19.94
C ASP A 420 10.09 -4.21 21.13
N SER A 421 8.79 -3.89 21.18
CA SER A 421 7.90 -4.40 22.23
C SER A 421 7.65 -5.91 22.10
N ALA A 422 7.49 -6.42 20.88
CA ALA A 422 7.37 -7.85 20.59
C ALA A 422 8.68 -8.62 20.85
N ARG A 423 9.83 -7.94 20.81
CA ARG A 423 11.13 -8.52 21.16
C ARG A 423 11.51 -8.41 22.63
N ARG A 424 10.91 -7.52 23.43
CA ARG A 424 11.01 -7.61 24.91
C ARG A 424 10.49 -8.96 25.45
N ILE A 425 9.73 -9.69 24.64
CA ILE A 425 9.26 -11.07 24.86
C ILE A 425 10.31 -12.11 24.43
N ARG A 426 11.18 -11.79 23.45
CA ARG A 426 12.25 -12.62 22.87
C ARG A 426 13.64 -12.09 23.29
N ARG A 427 14.16 -12.47 24.44
CA ARG A 427 15.59 -12.23 24.76
C ARG A 427 16.46 -13.12 23.88
N ASP A 428 16.75 -12.70 22.65
CA ASP A 428 17.95 -13.11 21.93
C ASP A 428 18.98 -11.97 22.02
N PRO A 429 19.80 -11.96 23.09
CA PRO A 429 20.73 -10.87 23.37
C PRO A 429 21.85 -10.72 22.33
N ASP A 430 22.04 -11.68 21.43
CA ASP A 430 23.08 -11.62 20.40
C ASP A 430 22.59 -10.93 19.13
N PHE A 431 21.31 -11.05 18.79
CA PHE A 431 20.72 -10.35 17.65
C PHE A 431 20.53 -8.84 17.90
N GLU A 432 20.09 -8.44 19.11
CA GLU A 432 19.91 -7.02 19.47
C GLU A 432 21.23 -6.23 19.49
N LYS A 433 22.37 -6.91 19.72
CA LYS A 433 23.70 -6.30 19.65
C LYS A 433 24.19 -6.04 18.22
N LYS A 434 23.70 -6.81 17.24
CA LYS A 434 24.18 -6.75 15.86
C LYS A 434 23.44 -5.70 15.01
N LEU A 435 22.13 -5.54 15.19
CA LEU A 435 21.32 -4.64 14.33
C LEU A 435 20.58 -3.56 15.14
N SER A 436 21.19 -2.37 15.17
CA SER A 436 20.62 -1.17 15.81
C SER A 436 19.31 -0.72 15.13
N ARG A 437 18.51 0.11 15.81
CA ARG A 437 17.31 0.75 15.21
C ARG A 437 17.64 1.49 13.91
N GLN A 438 18.79 2.17 13.86
CA GLN A 438 19.21 2.91 12.69
C GLN A 438 19.57 1.97 11.54
N HIS A 439 20.37 0.92 11.77
CA HIS A 439 20.73 -0.05 10.73
C HIS A 439 19.51 -0.72 10.09
N ARG A 440 18.41 -0.89 10.85
CA ARG A 440 17.15 -1.42 10.31
C ARG A 440 16.49 -0.42 9.37
N LYS A 441 16.44 0.86 9.75
CA LYS A 441 15.93 1.93 8.88
C LYS A 441 16.78 2.03 7.61
N ASP A 442 18.10 1.93 7.74
CA ASP A 442 19.04 2.00 6.62
C ASP A 442 18.86 0.80 5.65
N LEU A 443 18.65 -0.41 6.18
CA LEU A 443 18.35 -1.61 5.37
C LEU A 443 17.06 -1.43 4.54
N PHE A 444 15.97 -0.96 5.18
CA PHE A 444 14.74 -0.65 4.43
C PHE A 444 14.94 0.47 3.42
N ALA A 445 15.74 1.48 3.77
CA ALA A 445 16.06 2.60 2.88
C ALA A 445 16.78 2.13 1.61
N GLU A 446 17.75 1.23 1.75
CA GLU A 446 18.48 0.65 0.62
C GLU A 446 17.58 -0.23 -0.26
N ILE A 447 16.81 -1.15 0.35
CA ILE A 447 15.84 -1.98 -0.38
C ILE A 447 14.83 -1.11 -1.14
N ALA A 448 14.30 -0.06 -0.50
CA ALA A 448 13.34 0.84 -1.13
C ALA A 448 13.96 1.63 -2.29
N TYR A 449 15.18 2.14 -2.10
CA TYR A 449 15.89 2.88 -3.14
C TYR A 449 16.17 2.01 -4.36
N ILE A 450 16.73 0.80 -4.19
CA ILE A 450 16.99 -0.12 -5.31
C ILE A 450 15.69 -0.48 -6.02
N SER A 451 14.66 -0.81 -5.25
CA SER A 451 13.32 -1.13 -5.75
C SER A 451 12.74 -0.01 -6.62
N MET A 452 12.93 1.25 -6.21
CA MET A 452 12.45 2.40 -6.99
C MET A 452 13.33 2.70 -8.20
N ILE A 453 14.65 2.53 -8.14
CA ILE A 453 15.54 2.79 -9.27
C ILE A 453 15.33 1.76 -10.38
N GLU A 454 15.17 0.49 -10.01
CA GLU A 454 15.02 -0.64 -10.93
C GLU A 454 13.59 -0.86 -11.45
N ASP A 455 12.62 -0.04 -11.02
CA ASP A 455 11.19 -0.26 -11.30
C ASP A 455 10.64 -1.60 -10.83
N ARG A 456 11.12 -2.01 -9.67
CA ARG A 456 10.87 -3.33 -9.12
C ARG A 456 10.06 -3.22 -7.83
N PRO A 457 8.72 -3.05 -7.89
CA PRO A 457 7.88 -2.96 -6.69
C PRO A 457 7.77 -4.28 -5.91
N PHE A 458 8.18 -5.40 -6.53
CA PHE A 458 8.14 -6.73 -5.94
C PHE A 458 9.51 -7.38 -5.88
N TRP A 459 9.83 -7.92 -4.72
CA TRP A 459 11.06 -8.66 -4.44
C TRP A 459 10.79 -10.15 -4.44
N GLN A 460 11.51 -10.92 -5.25
CA GLN A 460 11.62 -12.36 -5.00
C GLN A 460 12.42 -12.60 -3.74
N ARG A 461 12.09 -13.68 -3.02
CA ARG A 461 12.75 -14.05 -1.77
C ARG A 461 14.27 -13.98 -1.88
N TRP A 462 14.85 -14.72 -2.82
CA TRP A 462 16.30 -14.85 -2.99
C TRP A 462 17.01 -13.53 -3.25
N ASP A 463 16.40 -12.63 -4.04
CA ASP A 463 16.99 -11.31 -4.31
C ASP A 463 16.99 -10.47 -3.04
N LEU A 464 15.92 -10.51 -2.24
CA LEU A 464 15.89 -9.86 -0.94
C LEU A 464 16.93 -10.45 0.02
N GLU A 465 17.20 -11.76 -0.05
CA GLU A 465 18.25 -12.41 0.75
C GLU A 465 19.65 -11.94 0.34
N GLU A 466 19.88 -11.73 -0.95
CA GLU A 466 21.14 -11.21 -1.48
C GLU A 466 21.35 -9.75 -1.07
N GLU A 467 20.35 -8.88 -1.22
CA GLU A 467 20.44 -7.48 -0.76
C GLU A 467 20.65 -7.40 0.76
N THR A 468 19.93 -8.21 1.53
CA THR A 468 20.11 -8.26 2.99
C THR A 468 21.51 -8.73 3.37
N ARG A 469 22.06 -9.71 2.65
CA ARG A 469 23.43 -10.20 2.85
C ARG A 469 24.45 -9.09 2.57
N HIS A 470 24.32 -8.39 1.45
CA HIS A 470 25.21 -7.29 1.07
C HIS A 470 25.18 -6.14 2.07
N PHE A 471 24.00 -5.83 2.62
CA PHE A 471 23.90 -4.80 3.66
C PHE A 471 24.64 -5.21 4.93
N ILE A 472 24.42 -6.44 5.42
CA ILE A 472 24.87 -6.85 6.76
C ILE A 472 26.33 -7.27 6.81
N GLU A 473 26.95 -7.60 5.67
CA GLU A 473 28.37 -7.99 5.60
C GLU A 473 29.29 -6.90 6.14
N ASN A 474 28.85 -5.63 6.07
CA ASN A 474 29.60 -4.46 6.52
C ASN A 474 29.27 -4.06 7.98
N ILE A 475 28.39 -4.79 8.67
CA ILE A 475 27.96 -4.46 10.03
C ILE A 475 28.95 -5.02 11.07
N PRO A 476 29.41 -4.21 12.05
CA PRO A 476 30.28 -4.68 13.11
C PRO A 476 29.69 -5.88 13.87
N GLY A 477 30.45 -6.99 13.92
CA GLY A 477 30.05 -8.21 14.61
C GLY A 477 29.41 -9.30 13.72
N VAL A 478 29.18 -9.02 12.44
CA VAL A 478 28.88 -10.03 11.42
C VAL A 478 30.20 -10.56 10.85
N THR A 479 30.30 -11.88 10.67
CA THR A 479 31.49 -12.54 10.12
C THR A 479 31.07 -13.49 9.00
N ASP A 480 31.96 -13.84 8.07
CA ASP A 480 31.69 -14.83 7.02
C ASP A 480 31.10 -16.14 7.55
N ALA A 481 31.48 -16.53 8.77
CA ALA A 481 31.00 -17.75 9.41
C ALA A 481 29.54 -17.64 9.91
N THR A 482 29.07 -16.44 10.26
CA THR A 482 27.72 -16.20 10.76
C THR A 482 26.80 -15.55 9.72
N LEU A 483 27.36 -15.02 8.63
CA LEU A 483 26.67 -14.23 7.62
C LEU A 483 25.38 -14.90 7.12
N GLU A 484 25.45 -16.18 6.73
CA GLU A 484 24.27 -16.90 6.23
C GLU A 484 23.15 -17.00 7.28
N GLN A 485 23.51 -17.34 8.52
CA GLN A 485 22.55 -17.50 9.60
C GLN A 485 21.99 -16.13 10.03
N ASP A 486 22.83 -15.10 10.08
CA ASP A 486 22.44 -13.73 10.42
C ASP A 486 21.51 -13.16 9.33
N THR A 487 21.80 -13.38 8.04
CA THR A 487 20.92 -13.01 6.91
C THR A 487 19.55 -13.65 7.04
N MET A 488 19.49 -14.98 7.24
CA MET A 488 18.22 -15.68 7.40
C MET A 488 17.44 -15.19 8.62
N THR A 489 18.14 -14.91 9.72
CA THR A 489 17.51 -14.40 10.94
C THR A 489 16.96 -12.98 10.73
N ILE A 490 17.68 -12.12 10.00
CA ILE A 490 17.24 -10.77 9.66
C ILE A 490 16.07 -10.80 8.69
N LEU A 491 16.11 -11.63 7.64
CA LEU A 491 14.97 -11.79 6.73
C LEU A 491 13.73 -12.28 7.45
N HIS A 492 13.85 -13.32 8.29
CA HIS A 492 12.73 -13.77 9.11
C HIS A 492 12.27 -12.70 10.09
N ALA A 493 13.16 -11.82 10.56
CA ALA A 493 12.79 -10.66 11.33
C ALA A 493 12.03 -9.62 10.49
N LEU A 494 12.49 -9.30 9.27
CA LEU A 494 11.82 -8.42 8.31
C LEU A 494 10.44 -8.97 7.91
N GLU A 495 10.32 -10.29 7.78
CA GLU A 495 9.05 -11.00 7.57
C GLU A 495 8.13 -10.89 8.79
N ALA A 496 8.70 -11.07 9.99
CA ALA A 496 7.99 -10.93 11.25
C ALA A 496 7.72 -9.46 11.63
N GLU A 497 8.39 -8.52 10.97
CA GLU A 497 8.27 -7.08 11.14
C GLU A 497 6.96 -6.57 10.54
N HIS A 498 5.92 -6.78 11.33
CA HIS A 498 5.04 -5.74 11.86
C HIS A 498 4.27 -4.86 10.88
N GLY A 499 4.45 -5.01 9.56
CA GLY A 499 3.68 -4.35 8.53
C GLY A 499 4.46 -3.37 7.67
N LEU A 500 5.80 -3.40 7.60
CA LEU A 500 6.56 -2.55 6.67
C LEU A 500 6.86 -3.26 5.34
N LEU A 501 7.42 -4.46 5.38
CA LEU A 501 7.60 -5.34 4.23
C LEU A 501 6.71 -6.57 4.42
N VAL A 502 5.97 -6.97 3.39
CA VAL A 502 5.01 -8.08 3.48
C VAL A 502 5.16 -9.05 2.33
N ARG A 503 4.90 -10.32 2.60
CA ARG A 503 4.77 -11.37 1.58
C ARG A 503 3.44 -11.20 0.85
N VAL A 504 3.49 -10.89 -0.44
CA VAL A 504 2.30 -10.69 -1.31
C VAL A 504 1.87 -11.97 -2.02
N SER A 505 2.79 -12.94 -2.13
CA SER A 505 2.52 -14.31 -2.61
C SER A 505 3.65 -15.23 -2.13
N LYS A 506 3.55 -16.54 -2.36
CA LYS A 506 4.49 -17.53 -1.81
C LYS A 506 5.98 -17.16 -1.94
N GLU A 507 6.45 -16.55 -3.02
CA GLU A 507 7.90 -16.23 -3.16
C GLU A 507 8.17 -14.75 -3.39
N ASN A 508 7.18 -13.87 -3.21
CA ASN A 508 7.31 -12.45 -3.53
C ASN A 508 6.92 -11.55 -2.34
N TYR A 509 7.67 -10.47 -2.17
CA TYR A 509 7.55 -9.46 -1.13
C TYR A 509 7.34 -8.08 -1.74
N ALA A 510 6.72 -7.18 -0.98
CA ALA A 510 6.60 -5.77 -1.32
C ALA A 510 6.50 -4.95 -0.03
N PHE A 511 6.77 -3.65 -0.11
CA PHE A 511 6.38 -2.74 0.97
C PHE A 511 4.88 -2.80 1.18
N SER A 512 4.44 -2.64 2.43
CA SER A 512 3.03 -2.77 2.76
C SER A 512 2.19 -1.66 2.14
N HIS A 513 2.79 -0.47 2.04
CA HIS A 513 2.26 0.69 1.37
C HIS A 513 3.36 1.32 0.51
N ARG A 514 2.96 1.84 -0.65
CA ARG A 514 3.85 2.57 -1.55
C ARG A 514 4.48 3.79 -0.87
N SER A 515 3.73 4.46 -0.01
CA SER A 515 4.23 5.61 0.76
C SER A 515 5.39 5.26 1.69
N PHE A 516 5.44 4.03 2.23
CA PHE A 516 6.61 3.58 3.00
C PHE A 516 7.82 3.35 2.12
N GLN A 517 7.63 2.74 0.95
CA GLN A 517 8.71 2.58 -0.04
C GLN A 517 9.25 3.96 -0.45
N GLU A 518 8.39 4.90 -0.80
CA GLU A 518 8.79 6.26 -1.18
C GLU A 518 9.52 6.97 -0.04
N PHE A 519 9.03 6.86 1.20
CA PHE A 519 9.69 7.45 2.38
C PHE A 519 11.06 6.84 2.65
N PHE A 520 11.20 5.51 2.61
CA PHE A 520 12.49 4.85 2.81
C PHE A 520 13.48 5.16 1.70
N ALA A 521 13.04 5.24 0.44
CA ALA A 521 13.88 5.68 -0.67
C ALA A 521 14.32 7.15 -0.48
N PHE A 522 13.41 8.02 -0.02
CA PHE A 522 13.75 9.39 0.39
C PHE A 522 14.83 9.40 1.48
N LEU A 523 14.71 8.59 2.54
CA LEU A 523 15.72 8.50 3.60
C LEU A 523 17.10 8.09 3.06
N TYR A 524 17.13 7.13 2.14
CA TYR A 524 18.38 6.72 1.48
C TYR A 524 19.01 7.89 0.72
N ILE A 525 18.24 8.52 -0.18
CA ILE A 525 18.73 9.63 -1.02
C ILE A 525 19.14 10.82 -0.15
N PHE A 526 18.36 11.15 0.87
CA PHE A 526 18.65 12.24 1.79
C PHE A 526 19.89 11.97 2.65
N SER A 527 20.13 10.73 3.08
CA SER A 527 21.35 10.40 3.82
C SER A 527 22.61 10.50 2.95
N GLN A 528 22.52 10.17 1.66
CA GLN A 528 23.62 10.23 0.70
C GLN A 528 23.89 11.66 0.19
N TYR A 529 22.82 12.43 -0.09
CA TYR A 529 22.91 13.69 -0.83
C TYR A 529 22.28 14.89 -0.12
N GLY A 530 21.57 14.70 0.99
CA GLY A 530 20.67 15.71 1.58
C GLY A 530 21.31 17.03 2.01
N GLN A 531 22.64 17.08 2.15
CA GLN A 531 23.39 18.31 2.44
C GLN A 531 24.07 18.93 1.21
N ASN A 532 24.01 18.26 0.05
CA ASN A 532 24.64 18.69 -1.20
C ASN A 532 23.56 18.93 -2.26
N THR A 533 23.13 20.18 -2.38
CA THR A 533 22.13 20.63 -3.36
C THR A 533 22.49 20.21 -4.79
N ASP A 534 23.75 20.27 -5.20
CA ASP A 534 24.17 19.90 -6.55
C ASP A 534 23.95 18.40 -6.82
N ALA A 535 24.19 17.55 -5.82
CA ALA A 535 23.94 16.12 -5.93
C ALA A 535 22.43 15.81 -6.03
N ILE A 536 21.59 16.56 -5.29
CA ILE A 536 20.13 16.47 -5.42
C ILE A 536 19.69 16.94 -6.81
N GLN A 537 20.24 18.03 -7.34
CA GLN A 537 19.95 18.48 -8.69
C GLN A 537 20.33 17.44 -9.75
N GLN A 538 21.45 16.74 -9.59
CA GLN A 538 21.82 15.62 -10.47
C GLN A 538 20.83 14.44 -10.37
N PHE A 539 20.31 14.16 -9.18
CA PHE A 539 19.24 13.18 -9.00
C PHE A 539 17.96 13.63 -9.72
N LEU A 540 17.55 14.90 -9.54
CA LEU A 540 16.38 15.47 -10.22
C LEU A 540 16.57 15.47 -11.75
N GLU A 541 17.75 15.81 -12.26
CA GLU A 541 18.07 15.77 -13.70
C GLU A 541 17.66 14.43 -14.33
N LYS A 542 17.89 13.33 -13.60
CA LYS A 542 17.64 11.98 -14.09
C LYS A 542 16.21 11.51 -13.86
N TYR A 543 15.61 11.83 -12.70
CA TYR A 543 14.37 11.19 -12.24
C TYR A 543 13.17 12.14 -12.10
N LEU A 544 13.31 13.44 -12.39
CA LEU A 544 12.25 14.42 -12.16
C LEU A 544 10.95 14.10 -12.92
N LEU A 545 11.03 13.62 -14.16
CA LEU A 545 9.87 13.22 -14.98
C LEU A 545 9.33 11.83 -14.63
N GLU A 546 10.06 11.04 -13.85
CA GLU A 546 9.60 9.73 -13.42
C GLU A 546 8.61 9.87 -12.26
N ARG A 547 7.32 9.73 -12.57
CA ARG A 547 6.20 9.99 -11.65
C ARG A 547 6.22 9.16 -10.37
N ARG A 548 6.95 8.04 -10.37
CA ARG A 548 7.19 7.23 -9.17
C ARG A 548 8.01 7.94 -8.10
N PHE A 549 8.89 8.87 -8.49
CA PHE A 549 9.70 9.67 -7.58
C PHE A 549 9.00 10.94 -7.11
N LYS A 550 7.77 11.24 -7.54
CA LYS A 550 7.06 12.48 -7.19
C LYS A 550 7.11 12.79 -5.69
N SER A 551 6.66 11.86 -4.84
CA SER A 551 6.64 12.04 -3.39
C SER A 551 8.06 12.18 -2.82
N VAL A 552 9.02 11.42 -3.33
CA VAL A 552 10.44 11.50 -2.94
C VAL A 552 11.00 12.90 -3.22
N VAL A 553 10.70 13.46 -4.39
CA VAL A 553 11.13 14.81 -4.78
C VAL A 553 10.52 15.86 -3.85
N ILE A 554 9.23 15.77 -3.54
CA ILE A 554 8.57 16.68 -2.59
C ILE A 554 9.25 16.60 -1.22
N MET A 555 9.45 15.40 -0.65
CA MET A 555 10.12 15.23 0.64
C MET A 555 11.56 15.76 0.64
N LEU A 556 12.30 15.58 -0.46
CA LEU A 556 13.65 16.13 -0.59
C LEU A 556 13.65 17.65 -0.55
N ILE A 557 12.69 18.30 -1.21
CA ILE A 557 12.54 19.76 -1.24
C ILE A 557 12.12 20.29 0.14
N ASP A 558 11.10 19.69 0.76
CA ASP A 558 10.58 20.09 2.07
C ASP A 558 11.66 20.02 3.16
N ARG A 559 12.54 19.02 3.09
CA ARG A 559 13.62 18.81 4.07
C ARG A 559 14.87 19.65 3.81
N GLN A 560 14.93 20.42 2.73
CA GLN A 560 16.03 21.37 2.50
C GLN A 560 15.98 22.55 3.47
N ARG A 561 17.15 23.05 3.86
CA ARG A 561 17.25 24.32 4.61
C ARG A 561 16.83 25.51 3.76
N ASP A 562 17.14 25.44 2.47
CA ASP A 562 16.78 26.41 1.44
C ASP A 562 16.35 25.65 0.17
N ALA A 563 15.07 25.76 -0.16
CA ALA A 563 14.47 25.10 -1.31
C ALA A 563 14.54 25.94 -2.60
N GLU A 564 14.94 27.21 -2.54
CA GLU A 564 14.91 28.14 -3.68
C GLU A 564 15.65 27.60 -4.90
N SER A 565 16.86 27.06 -4.68
CA SER A 565 17.70 26.49 -5.74
C SER A 565 17.04 25.28 -6.44
N LEU A 566 16.38 24.40 -5.70
CA LEU A 566 15.71 23.21 -6.24
C LEU A 566 14.40 23.59 -6.96
N LEU A 567 13.61 24.49 -6.40
CA LEU A 567 12.37 24.99 -7.03
C LEU A 567 12.70 25.72 -8.33
N THR A 568 13.75 26.54 -8.33
CA THR A 568 14.24 27.22 -9.54
C THR A 568 14.75 26.22 -10.58
N PHE A 569 15.44 25.16 -10.16
CA PHE A 569 15.87 24.09 -11.06
C PHE A 569 14.69 23.39 -11.74
N ILE A 570 13.63 23.05 -11.00
CA ILE A 570 12.39 22.48 -11.57
C ILE A 570 11.78 23.44 -12.59
N HIS A 571 11.70 24.73 -12.26
CA HIS A 571 11.18 25.74 -13.17
C HIS A 571 12.04 25.87 -14.45
N GLN A 572 13.37 25.82 -14.33
CA GLN A 572 14.28 25.81 -15.49
C GLN A 572 14.06 24.56 -16.37
N LYS A 573 13.76 23.39 -15.77
CA LYS A 573 13.41 22.18 -16.53
C LYS A 573 12.11 22.33 -17.28
N MET A 574 11.11 22.97 -16.68
CA MET A 574 9.87 23.32 -17.38
C MET A 574 10.16 24.23 -18.56
N GLN A 575 10.99 25.26 -18.39
CA GLN A 575 11.35 26.15 -19.49
C GLN A 575 12.13 25.41 -20.60
N ALA A 576 13.04 24.49 -20.25
CA ALA A 576 13.74 23.67 -21.23
C ALA A 576 12.78 22.75 -22.01
N LEU A 577 11.78 22.18 -21.34
CA LEU A 577 10.73 21.38 -21.98
C LEU A 577 9.94 22.21 -23.00
N VAL A 578 9.51 23.42 -22.61
CA VAL A 578 8.78 24.33 -23.51
C VAL A 578 9.65 24.73 -24.71
N LYS A 579 10.94 25.04 -24.53
CA LYS A 579 11.87 25.35 -25.64
C LYS A 579 12.01 24.19 -26.63
N LYS A 580 11.93 22.96 -26.14
CA LYS A 580 12.10 21.75 -26.96
C LYS A 580 10.83 21.42 -27.75
N HIS A 581 9.65 21.79 -27.25
CA HIS A 581 8.36 21.41 -27.82
C HIS A 581 7.54 22.66 -28.23
N PRO A 582 7.58 23.07 -29.51
CA PRO A 582 6.86 24.24 -30.02
C PRO A 582 5.36 24.22 -29.72
N THR A 583 4.72 23.05 -29.79
CA THR A 583 3.30 22.86 -29.47
C THR A 583 2.95 23.31 -28.05
N VAL A 584 3.83 23.05 -27.08
CA VAL A 584 3.63 23.53 -25.70
C VAL A 584 3.77 25.04 -25.65
N GLN A 585 4.77 25.62 -26.31
CA GLN A 585 4.95 27.08 -26.38
C GLN A 585 3.73 27.78 -27.01
N GLU A 586 3.18 27.24 -28.10
CA GLU A 586 1.98 27.76 -28.77
C GLU A 586 0.75 27.68 -27.85
N TRP A 587 0.56 26.55 -27.17
CA TRP A 587 -0.52 26.38 -26.19
C TRP A 587 -0.42 27.37 -25.02
N LEU A 588 0.78 27.59 -24.48
CA LEU A 588 0.99 28.57 -23.41
C LEU A 588 0.77 30.01 -23.89
N THR A 589 1.18 30.33 -25.12
CA THR A 589 0.92 31.64 -25.74
C THR A 589 -0.57 31.91 -25.86
N TRP A 590 -1.33 30.91 -26.29
CA TRP A 590 -2.78 30.96 -26.33
C TRP A 590 -3.40 31.19 -24.95
N LEU A 591 -3.00 30.42 -23.94
CA LEU A 591 -3.50 30.58 -22.56
C LEU A 591 -3.26 31.99 -22.01
N GLU A 592 -2.09 32.57 -22.30
CA GLU A 592 -1.79 33.95 -21.92
C GLU A 592 -2.68 34.96 -22.63
N ALA A 593 -2.88 34.82 -23.95
CA ALA A 593 -3.74 35.71 -24.73
C ALA A 593 -5.19 35.71 -24.20
N VAL A 594 -5.79 34.51 -24.04
CA VAL A 594 -7.17 34.36 -23.56
C VAL A 594 -7.35 34.99 -22.17
N THR A 595 -6.40 34.76 -21.25
CA THR A 595 -6.52 35.29 -19.89
C THR A 595 -6.23 36.78 -19.78
N ARG A 596 -5.31 37.32 -20.60
CA ARG A 596 -5.04 38.76 -20.67
C ARG A 596 -6.22 39.53 -21.24
N GLU A 597 -6.81 39.03 -22.31
CA GLU A 597 -7.99 39.62 -22.95
C GLU A 597 -9.26 39.56 -22.07
N ALA A 598 -9.36 38.56 -21.20
CA ALA A 598 -10.44 38.45 -20.22
C ALA A 598 -10.15 39.24 -18.92
N GLU A 599 -9.06 40.02 -18.88
CA GLU A 599 -8.61 40.83 -17.73
C GLU A 599 -8.33 40.01 -16.45
N VAL A 600 -7.91 38.75 -16.61
CA VAL A 600 -7.62 37.80 -15.51
C VAL A 600 -6.27 37.10 -15.67
N PRO A 601 -5.13 37.82 -15.79
CA PRO A 601 -3.83 37.27 -16.18
C PRO A 601 -3.07 36.52 -15.06
N THR A 602 -3.76 35.72 -14.26
CA THR A 602 -3.18 34.95 -13.14
C THR A 602 -2.92 33.50 -13.52
N ALA A 603 -1.94 32.84 -12.90
CA ALA A 603 -1.68 31.42 -13.13
C ALA A 603 -2.88 30.52 -12.84
N ALA A 604 -3.67 30.82 -11.81
CA ALA A 604 -4.88 30.07 -11.47
C ALA A 604 -5.90 30.07 -12.61
N TRP A 605 -6.11 31.20 -13.28
CA TRP A 605 -7.01 31.29 -14.43
C TRP A 605 -6.43 30.62 -15.68
N ARG A 606 -5.12 30.72 -15.92
CA ARG A 606 -4.49 29.98 -17.02
C ARG A 606 -4.61 28.48 -16.84
N ALA A 607 -4.38 27.96 -15.64
CA ALA A 607 -4.58 26.54 -15.32
C ALA A 607 -6.06 26.11 -15.47
N CYS A 608 -7.01 26.98 -15.09
CA CYS A 608 -8.44 26.73 -15.27
C CYS A 608 -8.85 26.67 -16.76
N ILE A 609 -8.38 27.60 -17.59
CA ILE A 609 -8.60 27.55 -19.04
C ILE A 609 -7.96 26.30 -19.65
N ALA A 610 -6.74 25.94 -19.20
CA ALA A 610 -6.07 24.72 -19.62
C ALA A 610 -6.90 23.46 -19.31
N THR A 611 -7.56 23.40 -18.14
CA THR A 611 -8.43 22.25 -17.85
C THR A 611 -9.67 22.20 -18.73
N PHE A 612 -10.25 23.36 -19.05
CA PHE A 612 -11.36 23.41 -20.01
C PHE A 612 -10.93 22.96 -21.40
N ASP A 613 -9.75 23.37 -21.85
CA ASP A 613 -9.23 22.97 -23.15
C ASP A 613 -9.06 21.45 -23.28
N LEU A 614 -8.50 20.81 -22.25
CA LEU A 614 -8.35 19.34 -22.18
C LEU A 614 -9.69 18.59 -22.17
N GLU A 615 -10.79 19.23 -21.79
CA GLU A 615 -12.13 18.64 -21.80
C GLU A 615 -12.93 18.94 -23.07
N THR A 616 -12.65 20.08 -23.72
CA THR A 616 -13.52 20.67 -24.75
C THR A 616 -12.85 20.92 -26.12
N PRO A 617 -11.75 20.20 -26.40
CA PRO A 617 -10.74 20.51 -27.41
C PRO A 617 -10.87 21.91 -28.07
N MET A 618 -10.51 22.96 -27.33
CA MET A 618 -10.62 24.34 -27.81
C MET A 618 -9.43 24.68 -28.71
N HIS A 619 -8.23 24.43 -28.20
CA HIS A 619 -6.94 24.56 -28.89
C HIS A 619 -6.63 23.26 -29.65
N PHE A 620 -6.60 22.12 -28.97
CA PHE A 620 -6.25 20.86 -29.63
C PHE A 620 -7.36 20.33 -30.56
N VAL A 621 -7.01 19.79 -31.73
CA VAL A 621 -8.00 19.22 -32.69
C VAL A 621 -8.64 17.92 -32.18
N ALA A 622 -7.87 17.15 -31.42
CA ALA A 622 -8.27 15.86 -30.88
C ALA A 622 -8.45 15.96 -29.37
N ASN A 623 -9.08 14.95 -28.78
CA ASN A 623 -9.15 14.81 -27.33
C ASN A 623 -7.85 14.13 -26.85
N PRO A 624 -6.87 14.88 -26.32
CA PRO A 624 -5.54 14.34 -26.07
C PRO A 624 -5.56 13.34 -24.90
N ALA A 625 -4.67 12.34 -24.92
CA ALA A 625 -4.57 11.33 -23.87
C ALA A 625 -3.79 11.84 -22.64
N ILE A 626 -4.23 12.96 -22.07
CA ILE A 626 -3.61 13.66 -20.94
C ILE A 626 -4.38 13.38 -19.64
N ASP A 627 -3.68 13.35 -18.50
CA ASP A 627 -4.29 13.15 -17.18
C ASP A 627 -5.06 14.41 -16.72
N ARG A 628 -6.36 14.44 -17.01
CA ARG A 628 -7.25 15.57 -16.72
C ARG A 628 -7.44 15.79 -15.21
N ILE A 629 -7.45 14.72 -14.41
CA ILE A 629 -7.63 14.82 -12.95
C ILE A 629 -6.46 15.60 -12.35
N ARG A 630 -5.25 15.37 -12.86
CA ARG A 630 -4.06 16.12 -12.43
C ARG A 630 -4.16 17.60 -12.77
N ALA A 631 -4.56 17.93 -14.00
CA ALA A 631 -4.75 19.32 -14.42
C ALA A 631 -5.78 20.04 -13.53
N GLN A 632 -6.88 19.34 -13.19
CA GLN A 632 -7.95 19.85 -12.34
C GLN A 632 -7.45 20.16 -10.92
N ARG A 633 -6.75 19.21 -10.29
CA ARG A 633 -6.12 19.39 -8.97
C ARG A 633 -5.13 20.55 -8.95
N LEU A 634 -4.34 20.72 -10.02
CA LEU A 634 -3.42 21.85 -10.14
C LEU A 634 -4.18 23.20 -10.15
N ALA A 635 -5.26 23.32 -10.92
CA ALA A 635 -6.09 24.52 -10.94
C ALA A 635 -6.72 24.83 -9.57
N GLU A 636 -7.19 23.81 -8.85
CA GLU A 636 -7.70 23.96 -7.48
C GLU A 636 -6.64 24.45 -6.51
N ASN A 637 -5.45 23.85 -6.55
CA ASN A 637 -4.33 24.21 -5.68
C ASN A 637 -3.92 25.67 -5.89
N LEU A 638 -3.82 26.13 -7.14
CA LEU A 638 -3.54 27.52 -7.46
C LEU A 638 -4.65 28.48 -7.02
N ARG A 639 -5.92 28.09 -7.18
CA ARG A 639 -7.06 28.90 -6.69
C ARG A 639 -7.08 28.99 -5.16
N SER A 640 -6.83 27.88 -4.48
CA SER A 640 -6.74 27.80 -3.02
C SER A 640 -5.62 28.69 -2.48
N PHE A 641 -4.46 28.71 -3.14
CA PHE A 641 -3.37 29.63 -2.85
C PHE A 641 -3.82 31.08 -2.94
N ASN A 642 -4.41 31.47 -4.07
CA ASN A 642 -4.89 32.85 -4.28
C ASN A 642 -5.96 33.25 -3.26
N GLN A 643 -6.84 32.31 -2.87
CA GLN A 643 -7.84 32.54 -1.82
C GLN A 643 -7.21 32.80 -0.46
N LYS A 644 -6.25 31.97 -0.03
CA LYS A 644 -5.53 32.14 1.24
C LYS A 644 -4.78 33.47 1.32
N HIS A 645 -4.36 34.01 0.17
CA HIS A 645 -3.62 35.27 0.07
C HIS A 645 -4.48 36.48 -0.33
N ASN A 646 -5.82 36.37 -0.33
CA ASN A 646 -6.74 37.45 -0.71
C ASN A 646 -6.48 38.04 -2.11
N ARG A 647 -6.06 37.20 -3.07
CA ARG A 647 -5.72 37.55 -4.46
C ARG A 647 -6.68 36.96 -5.48
N ILE A 648 -7.91 36.65 -5.08
CA ILE A 648 -8.94 36.20 -6.02
C ILE A 648 -9.27 37.37 -6.95
N THR A 649 -8.95 37.22 -8.23
CA THR A 649 -9.43 38.10 -9.29
C THR A 649 -10.92 37.83 -9.51
N LYS A 650 -11.71 38.91 -9.56
CA LYS A 650 -13.15 38.80 -9.83
C LYS A 650 -13.36 38.28 -11.25
N THR A 651 -14.40 37.48 -11.44
CA THR A 651 -14.80 37.00 -12.75
C THR A 651 -15.30 38.16 -13.62
N THR A 652 -14.85 38.24 -14.86
CA THR A 652 -15.38 39.12 -15.91
C THR A 652 -16.53 38.45 -16.67
N PRO A 653 -17.38 39.19 -17.42
CA PRO A 653 -18.36 38.57 -18.32
C PRO A 653 -17.72 37.57 -19.30
N ARG A 654 -16.56 37.91 -19.85
CA ARG A 654 -15.83 37.09 -20.82
C ARG A 654 -15.36 35.75 -20.23
N ILE A 655 -14.79 35.72 -19.02
CA ILE A 655 -14.37 34.46 -18.40
C ILE A 655 -15.56 33.59 -17.96
N ARG A 656 -16.67 34.22 -17.54
CA ARG A 656 -17.94 33.51 -17.24
C ARG A 656 -18.50 32.87 -18.50
N LEU A 657 -18.42 33.55 -19.64
CA LEU A 657 -18.84 33.03 -20.94
C LEU A 657 -18.02 31.80 -21.34
N VAL A 658 -16.68 31.88 -21.32
CA VAL A 658 -15.79 30.76 -21.68
C VAL A 658 -16.03 29.54 -20.79
N SER A 659 -16.04 29.73 -19.47
CA SER A 659 -16.25 28.62 -18.51
C SER A 659 -17.61 27.95 -18.68
N ARG A 660 -18.70 28.72 -18.83
CA ARG A 660 -20.05 28.17 -19.02
C ARG A 660 -20.18 27.45 -20.35
N LEU A 661 -19.63 28.00 -21.44
CA LEU A 661 -19.64 27.34 -22.75
C LEU A 661 -18.89 26.00 -22.73
N ALA A 662 -17.73 25.95 -22.06
CA ALA A 662 -16.98 24.70 -21.90
C ALA A 662 -17.81 23.63 -21.15
N VAL A 663 -18.45 24.00 -20.05
CA VAL A 663 -19.32 23.09 -19.28
C VAL A 663 -20.51 22.60 -20.12
N ILE A 664 -21.16 23.49 -20.88
CA ILE A 664 -22.27 23.11 -21.75
C ILE A 664 -21.83 22.14 -22.85
N TYR A 665 -20.69 22.41 -23.50
CA TYR A 665 -20.13 21.50 -24.49
C TYR A 665 -19.85 20.12 -23.88
N LYS A 666 -19.21 20.10 -22.71
CA LYS A 666 -18.90 18.87 -21.99
C LYS A 666 -20.16 18.05 -21.66
N LEU A 667 -21.20 18.71 -21.14
CA LEU A 667 -22.50 18.10 -20.87
C LEU A 667 -23.16 17.56 -22.15
N ALA A 668 -23.08 18.29 -23.26
CA ALA A 668 -23.61 17.83 -24.54
C ALA A 668 -22.87 16.60 -25.08
N MET A 669 -21.55 16.53 -24.88
CA MET A 669 -20.73 15.36 -25.27
C MET A 669 -20.95 14.15 -24.38
N ASP A 670 -21.10 14.33 -23.07
CA ASP A 670 -21.49 13.23 -22.18
C ASP A 670 -22.92 12.73 -22.52
N ARG A 671 -23.81 13.67 -22.86
CA ARG A 671 -25.06 13.52 -23.66
C ARG A 671 -24.94 12.47 -24.76
N ALA A 672 -24.08 12.79 -25.72
CA ALA A 672 -23.82 12.00 -26.92
C ALA A 672 -23.15 10.63 -26.64
N LEU A 673 -22.60 10.42 -25.44
CA LEU A 673 -21.93 9.18 -25.03
C LEU A 673 -22.75 8.35 -24.03
N GLY A 674 -23.98 8.77 -23.71
CA GLY A 674 -24.86 8.08 -22.77
C GLY A 674 -24.37 8.12 -21.31
N LYS A 675 -23.54 9.10 -20.92
CA LYS A 675 -22.96 9.21 -19.58
C LYS A 675 -23.75 10.17 -18.68
N THR A 676 -23.94 9.80 -17.43
CA THR A 676 -24.48 10.70 -16.38
C THR A 676 -23.36 11.57 -15.81
N VAL A 677 -23.58 12.88 -15.69
CA VAL A 677 -22.53 13.83 -15.25
C VAL A 677 -22.63 14.11 -13.75
N ASP A 678 -21.47 14.07 -13.10
CA ASP A 678 -21.26 14.52 -11.73
C ASP A 678 -20.74 15.97 -11.75
N LEU A 679 -21.55 16.92 -11.29
CA LEU A 679 -21.25 18.35 -11.27
C LEU A 679 -20.79 18.85 -9.88
N GLU A 680 -20.62 17.96 -8.91
CA GLU A 680 -20.31 18.32 -7.52
C GLU A 680 -19.00 19.10 -7.41
N PHE A 681 -18.04 18.78 -8.27
CA PHE A 681 -16.76 19.47 -8.37
C PHE A 681 -16.88 20.94 -8.83
N LEU A 682 -17.59 21.19 -9.93
CA LEU A 682 -17.67 22.50 -10.56
C LEU A 682 -18.49 23.49 -9.71
N GLY A 683 -19.43 22.99 -8.91
CA GLY A 683 -20.17 23.77 -7.91
C GLY A 683 -19.28 24.48 -6.88
N LYS A 684 -18.02 24.04 -6.70
CA LYS A 684 -17.03 24.73 -5.86
C LYS A 684 -16.47 26.00 -6.52
N PHE A 685 -16.44 26.07 -7.85
CA PHE A 685 -15.87 27.18 -8.59
C PHE A 685 -16.88 28.31 -8.82
N ASP A 686 -18.15 27.96 -9.05
CA ASP A 686 -19.30 28.86 -9.10
C ASP A 686 -20.56 28.08 -8.62
N PRO A 687 -21.30 28.59 -7.62
CA PRO A 687 -22.52 27.96 -7.11
C PRO A 687 -23.58 27.68 -8.18
N ILE A 688 -23.57 28.40 -9.30
CA ILE A 688 -24.51 28.19 -10.41
C ILE A 688 -24.43 26.75 -10.96
N TYR A 689 -23.28 26.08 -10.80
CA TYR A 689 -23.07 24.72 -11.32
C TYR A 689 -23.76 23.62 -10.51
N GLN A 690 -24.23 23.88 -9.27
CA GLN A 690 -24.89 22.86 -8.43
C GLN A 690 -26.24 22.37 -8.99
N ASN A 691 -26.93 23.17 -9.81
CA ASN A 691 -28.22 22.83 -10.42
C ASN A 691 -28.22 22.92 -11.96
N PHE A 692 -27.03 22.93 -12.56
CA PHE A 692 -26.83 23.30 -13.96
C PHE A 692 -27.53 22.35 -14.96
N GLN A 693 -27.55 21.05 -14.67
CA GLN A 693 -28.19 20.04 -15.53
C GLN A 693 -29.69 20.30 -15.73
N ALA A 694 -30.41 20.63 -14.66
CA ALA A 694 -31.86 20.84 -14.70
C ALA A 694 -32.25 22.17 -15.37
N GLN A 695 -31.28 23.07 -15.57
CA GLN A 695 -31.51 24.40 -16.13
C GLN A 695 -30.65 24.67 -17.38
N LEU A 696 -30.10 23.63 -18.01
CA LEU A 696 -29.09 23.76 -19.08
C LEU A 696 -29.50 24.74 -20.18
N ARG A 697 -30.76 24.66 -20.64
CA ARG A 697 -31.30 25.54 -21.67
C ARG A 697 -31.41 26.99 -21.19
N ASN A 698 -31.82 27.21 -19.94
CA ASN A 698 -31.91 28.56 -19.37
C ASN A 698 -30.51 29.17 -19.22
N VAL A 699 -29.53 28.38 -18.76
CA VAL A 699 -28.15 28.86 -18.69
C VAL A 699 -27.57 29.15 -20.08
N PHE A 700 -27.98 28.40 -21.11
CA PHE A 700 -27.59 28.71 -22.49
C PHE A 700 -28.18 30.04 -22.97
N VAL A 701 -29.40 30.39 -22.57
CA VAL A 701 -30.00 31.71 -22.86
C VAL A 701 -29.20 32.81 -22.17
N ASP A 702 -28.85 32.65 -20.90
CA ASP A 702 -28.03 33.62 -20.15
C ASP A 702 -26.65 33.86 -20.79
N LEU A 703 -26.15 32.94 -21.64
CA LEU A 703 -24.89 33.16 -22.38
C LEU A 703 -25.02 34.22 -23.46
N ILE A 704 -26.19 34.36 -24.08
CA ILE A 704 -26.43 35.37 -25.11
C ILE A 704 -26.35 36.77 -24.46
N ASP A 705 -26.97 36.93 -23.30
CA ASP A 705 -26.86 38.16 -22.51
C ASP A 705 -25.41 38.45 -22.08
N LEU A 706 -24.66 37.41 -21.70
CA LEU A 706 -23.23 37.54 -21.38
C LEU A 706 -22.36 37.92 -22.60
N CYS A 707 -22.70 37.44 -23.80
CA CYS A 707 -22.03 37.87 -25.03
C CYS A 707 -22.23 39.36 -25.26
N ASP A 708 -23.45 39.86 -25.04
CA ASP A 708 -23.77 41.27 -25.19
C ASP A 708 -23.06 42.13 -24.12
N GLU A 709 -23.02 41.67 -22.86
CA GLU A 709 -22.23 42.30 -21.78
C GLU A 709 -20.72 42.34 -22.08
N ALA A 710 -20.20 41.32 -22.77
CA ALA A 710 -18.80 41.20 -23.15
C ALA A 710 -18.46 41.91 -24.47
N GLY A 711 -19.45 42.47 -25.19
CA GLY A 711 -19.27 43.14 -26.47
C GLY A 711 -19.00 42.19 -27.65
N LEU A 712 -19.52 40.96 -27.61
CA LEU A 712 -19.21 39.86 -28.53
C LEU A 712 -20.42 39.56 -29.43
N SER A 713 -20.80 40.51 -30.28
CA SER A 713 -22.02 40.45 -31.09
C SER A 713 -22.06 39.27 -32.08
N GLU A 714 -20.93 38.93 -32.70
CA GLU A 714 -20.86 37.82 -33.67
C GLU A 714 -21.11 36.46 -33.00
N LEU A 715 -20.58 36.25 -31.78
CA LEU A 715 -20.86 35.04 -31.01
C LEU A 715 -22.29 35.03 -30.49
N SER A 716 -22.84 36.20 -30.09
CA SER A 716 -24.25 36.34 -29.71
C SER A 716 -25.17 35.84 -30.83
N ASP A 717 -24.93 36.27 -32.07
CA ASP A 717 -25.69 35.83 -33.25
C ASP A 717 -25.55 34.31 -33.52
N GLY A 718 -24.33 33.77 -33.43
CA GLY A 718 -24.07 32.33 -33.59
C GLY A 718 -24.78 31.47 -32.53
N LEU A 719 -24.74 31.90 -31.26
CA LEU A 719 -25.43 31.22 -30.16
C LEU A 719 -26.96 31.32 -30.29
N GLN A 720 -27.51 32.43 -30.79
CA GLN A 720 -28.95 32.55 -31.07
C GLN A 720 -29.42 31.56 -32.14
N VAL A 721 -28.59 31.26 -33.14
CA VAL A 721 -28.88 30.21 -34.14
C VAL A 721 -28.87 28.83 -33.49
N LEU A 722 -27.85 28.54 -32.66
CA LEU A 722 -27.74 27.27 -31.95
C LEU A 722 -28.85 27.03 -30.93
N LEU A 723 -29.39 28.09 -30.33
CA LEU A 723 -30.50 28.02 -29.39
C LEU A 723 -31.80 27.54 -30.07
N LYS A 724 -31.99 27.86 -31.36
CA LYS A 724 -33.14 27.37 -32.15
C LYS A 724 -33.05 25.86 -32.41
N ASP A 725 -31.83 25.36 -32.60
CA ASP A 725 -31.51 23.95 -32.82
C ASP A 725 -31.21 23.19 -31.51
N PHE A 726 -31.53 23.76 -30.34
CA PHE A 726 -31.15 23.18 -29.05
C PHE A 726 -31.85 21.81 -28.83
N PRO A 727 -31.12 20.71 -28.56
CA PRO A 727 -31.73 19.38 -28.45
C PRO A 727 -32.60 19.25 -27.19
N GLU A 728 -33.74 18.57 -27.32
CA GLU A 728 -34.57 18.17 -26.17
C GLU A 728 -33.92 17.01 -25.41
N GLU A 729 -34.29 16.80 -24.14
CA GLU A 729 -33.73 15.71 -23.32
C GLU A 729 -33.97 14.31 -23.90
N THR A 730 -35.03 14.14 -24.69
CA THR A 730 -35.38 12.90 -25.39
C THR A 730 -34.70 12.72 -26.75
N SER A 731 -33.86 13.68 -27.17
CA SER A 731 -33.17 13.63 -28.47
C SER A 731 -32.14 12.50 -28.52
N SER A 732 -31.80 12.03 -29.72
CA SER A 732 -30.84 10.93 -29.88
C SER A 732 -29.41 11.36 -29.51
N GLU A 733 -28.56 10.38 -29.19
CA GLU A 733 -27.13 10.60 -28.95
C GLU A 733 -26.44 11.29 -30.14
N GLN A 734 -26.88 11.00 -31.38
CA GLN A 734 -26.36 11.63 -32.58
C GLN A 734 -26.74 13.12 -32.70
N ASP A 735 -27.96 13.49 -32.30
CA ASP A 735 -28.41 14.89 -32.34
C ASP A 735 -27.58 15.75 -31.37
N TRP A 736 -27.33 15.22 -30.16
CA TRP A 736 -26.42 15.83 -29.19
C TRP A 736 -24.99 15.94 -29.72
N ALA A 737 -24.49 14.91 -30.41
CA ALA A 737 -23.16 14.93 -31.01
C ALA A 737 -23.01 16.00 -32.10
N THR A 738 -24.01 16.12 -32.97
CA THR A 738 -24.03 17.11 -34.04
C THR A 738 -24.15 18.53 -33.48
N TRP A 739 -25.02 18.74 -32.51
CA TRP A 739 -25.19 20.05 -31.88
C TRP A 739 -23.92 20.51 -31.15
N ALA A 740 -23.29 19.62 -30.37
CA ALA A 740 -22.04 19.92 -29.68
C ALA A 740 -20.90 20.30 -30.65
N LYS A 741 -20.80 19.63 -31.81
CA LYS A 741 -19.83 20.00 -32.85
C LYS A 741 -20.08 21.40 -33.43
N LYS A 742 -21.35 21.77 -33.63
CA LYS A 742 -21.68 23.14 -34.07
C LYS A 742 -21.30 24.16 -32.99
N LEU A 743 -21.59 23.87 -31.72
CA LEU A 743 -21.20 24.72 -30.58
C LEU A 743 -19.68 24.90 -30.50
N GLN A 744 -18.91 23.82 -30.66
CA GLN A 744 -17.45 23.87 -30.69
C GLN A 744 -16.93 24.78 -31.81
N LYS A 745 -17.55 24.71 -33.00
CA LYS A 745 -17.16 25.54 -34.13
C LYS A 745 -17.40 27.03 -33.89
N GLU A 746 -18.55 27.39 -33.32
CA GLU A 746 -18.84 28.79 -32.95
C GLU A 746 -17.85 29.28 -31.88
N LEU A 747 -17.52 28.43 -30.91
CA LEU A 747 -16.54 28.72 -29.87
C LEU A 747 -15.13 28.94 -30.44
N GLN A 748 -14.66 28.04 -31.30
CA GLN A 748 -13.37 28.14 -31.98
C GLN A 748 -13.29 29.37 -32.89
N GLY A 749 -14.37 29.68 -33.61
CA GLY A 749 -14.44 30.86 -34.47
C GLY A 749 -14.33 32.17 -33.68
N HIS A 750 -14.85 32.19 -32.46
CA HIS A 750 -14.86 33.38 -31.62
C HIS A 750 -13.60 33.58 -30.77
N LEU A 751 -12.98 32.50 -30.28
CA LEU A 751 -11.78 32.56 -29.43
C LEU A 751 -10.48 32.89 -30.20
N ASN A 752 -10.56 33.34 -31.45
CA ASN A 752 -9.55 33.35 -32.50
C ASN A 752 -8.17 34.03 -32.20
N GLU A 753 -7.40 33.44 -31.29
CA GLU A 753 -6.01 33.01 -31.47
C GLU A 753 -5.91 31.59 -30.90
N GLY A 754 -5.08 30.69 -31.45
CA GLY A 754 -4.83 29.37 -30.88
C GLY A 754 -5.37 28.15 -31.64
N TYR A 755 -5.09 28.08 -32.94
CA TYR A 755 -4.78 26.89 -33.74
C TYR A 755 -5.47 25.55 -33.45
N GLY A 756 -6.13 25.00 -34.48
CA GLY A 756 -6.40 23.57 -34.58
C GLY A 756 -5.10 22.77 -34.83
N HIS A 757 -4.22 22.71 -33.83
CA HIS A 757 -3.01 21.91 -33.91
C HIS A 757 -3.36 20.43 -33.87
N PRO A 758 -2.99 19.66 -34.92
CA PRO A 758 -2.96 18.22 -34.79
C PRO A 758 -1.89 17.86 -33.77
N VAL A 759 -2.31 17.23 -32.68
CA VAL A 759 -1.42 16.85 -31.59
C VAL A 759 -0.84 15.49 -31.91
N THR A 760 0.49 15.38 -31.93
CA THR A 760 1.13 14.07 -32.00
C THR A 760 1.18 13.45 -30.59
N PRO A 761 1.33 12.11 -30.46
CA PRO A 761 1.53 11.50 -29.15
C PRO A 761 2.73 12.05 -28.37
N GLU A 762 3.75 12.58 -29.07
CA GLU A 762 4.88 13.26 -28.45
C GLU A 762 4.48 14.62 -27.84
N ASP A 763 3.63 15.38 -28.54
CA ASP A 763 3.08 16.63 -28.01
C ASP A 763 2.18 16.38 -26.80
N GLU A 764 1.34 15.34 -26.85
CA GLU A 764 0.50 14.94 -25.70
C GLU A 764 1.34 14.62 -24.47
N ALA A 765 2.42 13.85 -24.65
CA ALA A 765 3.37 13.53 -23.58
C ALA A 765 4.05 14.79 -23.03
N ALA A 766 4.47 15.72 -23.90
CA ALA A 766 5.12 16.97 -23.49
C ALA A 766 4.17 17.87 -22.68
N VAL A 767 2.89 17.96 -23.07
CA VAL A 767 1.87 18.69 -22.31
C VAL A 767 1.59 18.01 -20.97
N ASP A 768 1.47 16.67 -20.93
CA ASP A 768 1.26 15.92 -19.68
C ASP A 768 2.45 16.05 -18.71
N ASP A 769 3.67 16.10 -19.23
CA ASP A 769 4.90 16.36 -18.46
C ASP A 769 4.97 17.80 -17.97
N TYR A 770 4.54 18.79 -18.77
CA TYR A 770 4.45 20.18 -18.33
C TYR A 770 3.46 20.33 -17.17
N ILE A 771 2.24 19.79 -17.31
CA ILE A 771 1.19 19.83 -16.28
C ILE A 771 1.69 19.13 -15.00
N TYR A 772 2.43 18.04 -15.16
CA TYR A 772 3.04 17.34 -14.04
C TYR A 772 4.06 18.16 -13.28
N LEU A 773 5.02 18.76 -13.98
CA LEU A 773 6.04 19.60 -13.37
C LEU A 773 5.41 20.83 -12.71
N ALA A 774 4.40 21.44 -13.34
CA ALA A 774 3.62 22.53 -12.76
C ALA A 774 2.89 22.07 -11.47
N GLY A 775 2.30 20.88 -11.49
CA GLY A 775 1.70 20.21 -10.33
C GLY A 775 2.71 19.98 -9.21
N LEU A 776 3.85 19.39 -9.51
CA LEU A 776 4.94 19.11 -8.58
C LEU A 776 5.47 20.39 -7.94
N LEU A 777 5.73 21.43 -8.75
CA LEU A 777 6.21 22.72 -8.26
C LEU A 777 5.17 23.40 -7.35
N THR A 778 3.90 23.35 -7.75
CA THR A 778 2.79 23.91 -6.95
C THR A 778 2.64 23.17 -5.63
N GLU A 779 2.66 21.84 -5.64
CA GLU A 779 2.58 21.03 -4.42
C GLU A 779 3.77 21.28 -3.48
N ALA A 780 4.99 21.37 -4.00
CA ALA A 780 6.17 21.70 -3.20
C ALA A 780 6.08 23.11 -2.59
N ILE A 781 5.58 24.11 -3.34
CA ILE A 781 5.43 25.49 -2.85
C ILE A 781 4.33 25.59 -1.77
N LEU A 782 3.25 24.82 -1.92
CA LEU A 782 2.15 24.74 -0.94
C LEU A 782 2.49 23.88 0.28
N GLY A 783 3.50 23.02 0.17
CA GLY A 783 4.06 22.20 1.24
C GLY A 783 4.90 22.99 2.25
N ASP A 784 5.93 22.34 2.81
CA ASP A 784 6.81 22.93 3.83
C ASP A 784 8.14 23.44 3.26
N ALA A 785 8.25 23.54 1.93
CA ALA A 785 9.44 24.04 1.25
C ALA A 785 9.87 25.43 1.78
N ARG A 786 11.08 25.46 2.35
CA ARG A 786 11.67 26.68 2.92
C ARG A 786 12.18 27.59 1.81
N CYS A 787 11.34 28.53 1.39
CA CYS A 787 11.64 29.48 0.32
C CYS A 787 11.00 30.86 0.61
N PRO A 788 11.66 31.99 0.27
CA PRO A 788 11.06 33.31 0.39
C PRO A 788 9.71 33.42 -0.31
N PHE A 789 8.75 34.15 0.29
CA PHE A 789 7.40 34.29 -0.28
C PHE A 789 7.41 34.93 -1.68
N SER A 790 8.27 35.93 -1.91
CA SER A 790 8.41 36.59 -3.21
C SER A 790 8.85 35.64 -4.32
N VAL A 791 9.74 34.70 -4.01
CA VAL A 791 10.23 33.70 -4.97
C VAL A 791 9.13 32.68 -5.26
N ARG A 792 8.46 32.16 -4.22
CA ARG A 792 7.30 31.26 -4.38
C ARG A 792 6.22 31.88 -5.26
N GLU A 793 5.86 33.13 -5.00
CA GLU A 793 4.90 33.87 -5.80
C GLU A 793 5.35 34.00 -7.26
N THR A 794 6.60 34.41 -7.48
CA THR A 794 7.14 34.59 -8.83
C THR A 794 7.13 33.28 -9.62
N LEU A 795 7.46 32.15 -8.97
CA LEU A 795 7.45 30.82 -9.58
C LEU A 795 6.03 30.31 -9.87
N LEU A 796 5.06 30.59 -9.01
CA LEU A 796 3.67 30.21 -9.26
C LEU A 796 3.03 31.06 -10.35
N GLU A 797 3.22 32.38 -10.31
CA GLU A 797 2.66 33.28 -11.32
C GLU A 797 3.33 33.16 -12.69
N SER A 798 4.52 32.55 -12.78
CA SER A 798 5.14 32.22 -14.07
C SER A 798 4.60 30.94 -14.69
N LEU A 799 3.76 30.17 -13.98
CA LEU A 799 3.14 28.96 -14.53
C LEU A 799 2.18 29.31 -15.67
N PHE A 800 2.18 28.43 -16.67
CA PHE A 800 1.42 28.55 -17.91
C PHE A 800 1.70 29.82 -18.73
N LEU A 801 2.87 30.46 -18.55
CA LEU A 801 3.31 31.54 -19.43
C LEU A 801 4.23 31.00 -20.54
N PRO A 802 4.14 31.56 -21.76
CA PRO A 802 5.09 31.26 -22.82
C PRO A 802 6.48 31.80 -22.47
N ILE A 803 7.51 31.19 -23.06
CA ILE A 803 8.86 31.73 -22.96
C ILE A 803 8.97 32.92 -23.91
N PRO A 804 9.51 34.08 -23.47
CA PRO A 804 9.77 35.19 -24.37
C PRO A 804 10.70 34.76 -25.50
N THR A 805 10.24 34.83 -26.75
CA THR A 805 11.10 34.72 -27.93
C THR A 805 11.93 35.99 -28.05
N GLU A 806 13.21 35.88 -28.43
CA GLU A 806 14.14 37.02 -28.53
C GLU A 806 13.63 38.14 -29.46
N GLU A 807 12.65 37.85 -30.32
CA GLU A 807 11.99 38.82 -31.21
C GLU A 807 11.08 39.83 -30.46
N LEU A 808 10.51 39.48 -29.29
CA LEU A 808 9.63 40.37 -28.50
C LEU A 808 10.40 41.40 -27.65
N VAL A 809 11.71 41.21 -27.46
CA VAL A 809 12.56 42.18 -26.72
C VAL A 809 12.91 43.40 -27.60
N ASN A 810 12.85 43.25 -28.93
CA ASN A 810 13.17 44.34 -29.87
C ASN A 810 11.98 45.27 -30.16
N GLU A 811 10.74 44.86 -29.93
CA GLU A 811 9.58 45.76 -30.10
C GLU A 811 9.35 46.67 -28.87
N ASN A 812 9.70 46.22 -27.66
CA ASN A 812 9.57 47.04 -26.44
C ASN A 812 10.74 48.00 -26.21
N SER A 813 11.85 47.89 -26.93
CA SER A 813 12.97 48.85 -26.88
C SER A 813 12.85 50.02 -27.87
N SER A 814 11.79 50.05 -28.69
CA SER A 814 11.49 51.16 -29.61
C SER A 814 10.29 52.03 -29.19
N LYS A 815 9.68 51.75 -28.02
CA LYS A 815 8.67 52.60 -27.37
C LYS A 815 8.80 52.62 -25.84
N VAL A 816 9.94 53.06 -25.31
CA VAL A 816 10.05 53.76 -24.00
C VAL A 816 11.12 54.82 -24.10
#